data_AF-A0A839LD67-F1
#
_entry.id   AF-A0A839LD67-F1
#
_cell.length_a   1.000
_cell.length_b   1.000
_cell.length_c   1.000
_cell.angle_alpha   90.00
_cell.angle_beta   90.00
_cell.angle_gamma   90.00
#
_symmetry.space_group_name_H-M   'P 1'
#
loop_
_entity.id
_entity.type
_entity.pdbx_description
1 polymer ?
#
loop_
_entity_poly.entity_id
_entity_poly.type
_entity_poly.pdbx_seq_one_letter_code
_entity_poly.pdbx_strand_id
1 'polypeptide(L)'
;MQRLLDIQAVDALRPLVPPLLPIAALAGFSAPASRSHAECCEQYAELLHRQNPELLAQVQQVCGSAPWIVRSAGDEDSELNSNAGAYESRPCADAQALFLTVAAVATSAWRPQTQQQQALSSASPPPRAIDCFIQPLLTVETSTPGSSQVPYLSKPTLERMEAVATQLIAQFGMQAIDCEWGLETDAGFVSATTMLPADHSRMHTAHTFGFGFASAQTSGQGATSLALRPAGTPLRLWRGRHLRQVQVRQVHLLQARPTPLDEAYRQRQVLTSQARARLAAQYASLPVTLLLLGRRAFGRCLTAPDLATAWRRFIAMDPAVRLEIDLVLVDEGNAEEHAGIMFRQQQMTCVRGNTGLCAPGWQWACLDEGRSYFGDGSLLQCVETEERHELVLPDECGLVFSPTQAASPGSFADQDAEAQLQRLADLPVDERVARELRQVSLWPSADRWLEQRPGFLRSPALRACQIEAEPGSACEAPLSGDGDPFGLWKDYTRALRLDAQDLQRLAASLACEAASLRSLALSEDLRLRMALLGAQQQVPLLGAPEMAKLFRFAATLVQEGQPDAARLALLLPQQLADETKRLPLYEPAELAQCFASCVQALADGMSPFALAAVRSFGLAAPTTARLAQSHAAHPQVVAALSALQQRFVQFRGAVLDPLAPELAELLNTDFQRARQLLLEAGLGGVSEQLRSTLIEAYDATLKSLLTQAVIDGDTGSYCRYLRMMLCWLASIAQQHLTPQEEQVLALFRHWIKEWQQGPMPDSFEIDDRNWRVEFDALAAEGAEPERYENAHVIHNLLHQWSLATLHIESGLLPARVQALELLCSTFSSRATKVLRFEQGLLEVQIPMGTHKASFVFGPERMAVEWSEPPNCPTEEIARIVAFEQLLGLLRDTQIPSLSFRRERTLGTWTLLIHANLQPGGSWRFEDLHQFIAANRLLFDAAYDFSYVPVEAADGLMASLQRPGWGGLMQQLVAHRSQLEDAAQYVALHTLPLSSTVSALAQSAVVRSLMLRGQRAGFRACVTLLDRYAAWLNLVESPERWRHRHEYLRQLCVLMGSHWPVEALETLRSAPALHVGHELLASVVLQRRDCRQALLPLLGASPSLQTPLAQCSVKYAPELLVQAWGAHATAELLKGQGARYRRARQLLVARHAGELPIALVRQLLTDMDTVPWGEQAAAEHRIAECLAKTGPRYRFALSSGVDWTALDHWADGPANEPARHEEVQAV
;
A
#
# COMPACT_ATOMS: atom_id res chain seq x y z
N MET A 1 14.24 42.41 15.10
CA MET A 1 15.38 43.08 15.75
C MET A 1 14.95 44.22 16.66
N GLN A 2 14.37 45.32 16.16
CA GLN A 2 14.01 46.50 16.99
C GLN A 2 13.18 46.13 18.23
N ARG A 3 12.17 45.26 18.09
CA ARG A 3 11.35 44.76 19.21
C ARG A 3 12.19 44.12 20.33
N LEU A 4 13.25 43.37 20.00
CA LEU A 4 14.12 42.76 21.03
C LEU A 4 14.96 43.81 21.77
N LEU A 5 15.40 44.86 21.07
CA LEU A 5 16.07 46.00 21.70
C LEU A 5 15.11 46.75 22.64
N ASP A 6 13.86 46.95 22.22
CA ASP A 6 12.83 47.58 23.04
C ASP A 6 12.51 46.72 24.28
N ILE A 7 12.50 45.38 24.14
CA ILE A 7 12.33 44.45 25.27
C ILE A 7 13.53 44.50 26.23
N GLN A 8 14.77 44.58 25.73
CA GLN A 8 15.96 44.77 26.57
C GLN A 8 15.96 46.08 27.37
N ALA A 9 15.22 47.09 26.89
CA ALA A 9 15.04 48.36 27.61
C ALA A 9 14.12 48.22 28.83
N VAL A 10 13.25 47.19 28.89
CA VAL A 10 12.35 46.92 30.01
C VAL A 10 13.07 46.11 31.08
N ASP A 11 13.35 46.70 32.25
CA ASP A 11 14.16 46.06 33.31
C ASP A 11 13.65 44.67 33.74
N ALA A 12 12.34 44.46 33.79
CA ALA A 12 11.73 43.17 34.15
C ALA A 12 11.91 42.07 33.08
N LEU A 13 12.10 42.45 31.81
CA LEU A 13 12.23 41.54 30.67
C LEU A 13 13.67 41.42 30.16
N ARG A 14 14.54 42.38 30.49
CA ARG A 14 15.96 42.40 30.11
C ARG A 14 16.68 41.07 30.35
N PRO A 15 16.50 40.36 31.49
CA PRO A 15 17.19 39.08 31.71
C PRO A 15 16.77 37.94 30.77
N LEU A 16 15.65 38.09 30.04
CA LEU A 16 15.16 37.07 29.11
C LEU A 16 15.83 37.15 27.74
N VAL A 17 16.33 38.31 27.32
CA VAL A 17 16.84 38.49 25.96
C VAL A 17 18.37 38.40 25.99
N PRO A 18 18.99 37.41 25.30
CA PRO A 18 20.44 37.35 25.19
C PRO A 18 21.02 38.64 24.61
N PRO A 19 22.27 39.02 24.95
CA PRO A 19 22.95 40.14 24.31
C PRO A 19 22.85 40.05 22.79
N LEU A 20 22.59 41.18 22.12
CA LEU A 20 22.45 41.20 20.66
C LEU A 20 23.09 42.43 20.04
N LEU A 21 23.77 42.27 18.90
CA LEU A 21 24.35 43.34 18.11
C LEU A 21 23.60 43.47 16.76
N PRO A 22 22.94 44.61 16.47
CA PRO A 22 22.29 44.85 15.19
C PRO A 22 23.32 45.13 14.07
N ILE A 23 23.05 44.64 12.85
CA ILE A 23 23.85 44.87 11.65
C ILE A 23 22.91 45.30 10.52
N ALA A 24 23.03 46.55 10.08
CA ALA A 24 22.28 47.03 8.93
C ALA A 24 22.76 46.39 7.62
N ALA A 25 21.82 46.15 6.71
CA ALA A 25 22.11 45.73 5.35
C ALA A 25 22.94 46.79 4.61
N LEU A 26 23.87 46.36 3.76
CA LEU A 26 24.70 47.27 2.97
C LEU A 26 23.83 47.97 1.92
N ALA A 27 23.62 49.27 2.11
CA ALA A 27 22.82 50.09 1.21
C ALA A 27 23.36 50.03 -0.24
N GLY A 28 22.46 49.75 -1.20
CA GLY A 28 22.79 49.74 -2.63
C GLY A 28 23.44 48.45 -3.15
N PHE A 29 23.61 47.41 -2.31
CA PHE A 29 24.05 46.10 -2.80
C PHE A 29 22.94 45.41 -3.61
N SER A 30 23.24 45.01 -4.85
CA SER A 30 22.36 44.20 -5.70
C SER A 30 23.13 43.01 -6.27
N ALA A 31 22.57 41.80 -6.15
CA ALA A 31 23.13 40.61 -6.78
C ALA A 31 22.92 40.67 -8.32
N PRO A 32 23.98 40.54 -9.14
CA PRO A 32 23.82 40.42 -10.59
C PRO A 32 23.14 39.09 -10.94
N ALA A 33 22.17 39.10 -11.88
CA ALA A 33 21.43 37.90 -12.29
C ALA A 33 22.30 36.76 -12.85
N SER A 34 23.55 37.05 -13.25
CA SER A 34 24.48 36.09 -13.85
C SER A 34 25.46 35.44 -12.86
N ARG A 35 25.42 35.79 -11.56
CA ARG A 35 26.33 35.25 -10.53
C ARG A 35 25.63 34.24 -9.64
N SER A 36 26.37 33.25 -9.17
CA SER A 36 25.90 32.31 -8.15
C SER A 36 25.70 33.00 -6.80
N HIS A 37 24.86 32.41 -5.94
CA HIS A 37 24.63 32.92 -4.57
C HIS A 37 25.92 32.95 -3.74
N ALA A 38 26.82 31.97 -3.94
CA ALA A 38 28.11 31.91 -3.26
C ALA A 38 29.02 33.11 -3.61
N GLU A 39 29.13 33.45 -4.90
CA GLU A 39 29.90 34.62 -5.34
C GLU A 39 29.31 35.93 -4.81
N CYS A 40 27.98 36.00 -4.65
CA CYS A 40 27.31 37.15 -4.04
C CYS A 40 27.63 37.24 -2.53
N CYS A 41 27.68 36.12 -1.82
CA CYS A 41 28.07 36.07 -0.41
C CYS A 41 29.51 36.56 -0.20
N GLU A 42 30.46 36.10 -1.02
CA GLU A 42 31.87 36.50 -0.93
C GLU A 42 32.02 38.01 -1.16
N GLN A 43 31.38 38.55 -2.19
CA GLN A 43 31.42 39.99 -2.48
C GLN A 43 30.78 40.83 -1.37
N TYR A 44 29.66 40.37 -0.82
CA TYR A 44 29.02 41.05 0.30
C TYR A 44 29.91 41.02 1.54
N ALA A 45 30.56 39.88 1.83
CA ALA A 45 31.47 39.73 2.97
C ALA A 45 32.68 40.65 2.86
N GLU A 46 33.31 40.74 1.68
CA GLU A 46 34.42 41.66 1.43
C GLU A 46 34.01 43.13 1.58
N LEU A 47 32.82 43.48 1.09
CA LEU A 47 32.30 44.84 1.19
C LEU A 47 31.98 45.20 2.65
N LEU A 48 31.37 44.26 3.39
CA LEU A 48 31.08 44.41 4.82
C LEU A 48 32.37 44.58 5.63
N HIS A 49 33.41 43.78 5.34
CA HIS A 49 34.69 43.88 6.02
C HIS A 49 35.37 45.23 5.77
N ARG A 50 35.30 45.75 4.54
CA ARG A 50 35.83 47.07 4.19
C ARG A 50 35.07 48.22 4.83
N GLN A 51 33.73 48.14 4.90
CA GLN A 51 32.89 49.21 5.45
C GLN A 51 32.80 49.16 6.98
N ASN A 52 33.01 48.00 7.59
CA ASN A 52 32.86 47.81 9.03
C ASN A 52 34.00 46.91 9.60
N PRO A 53 35.26 47.37 9.55
CA PRO A 53 36.42 46.57 9.95
C PRO A 53 36.45 46.23 11.45
N GLU A 54 35.80 47.04 12.28
CA GLU A 54 35.71 46.84 13.73
C GLU A 54 34.60 45.87 14.16
N LEU A 55 33.80 45.36 13.22
CA LEU A 55 32.63 44.53 13.51
C LEU A 55 32.97 43.34 14.44
N LEU A 56 34.09 42.66 14.21
CA LEU A 56 34.53 41.55 15.04
C LEU A 56 34.75 41.97 16.50
N ALA A 57 35.41 43.11 16.73
CA ALA A 57 35.66 43.63 18.07
C ALA A 57 34.35 44.05 18.76
N GLN A 58 33.42 44.65 18.01
CA GLN A 58 32.09 45.02 18.51
C GLN A 58 31.27 43.78 18.91
N VAL A 59 31.28 42.73 18.08
CA VAL A 59 30.61 41.46 18.41
C VAL A 59 31.22 40.84 19.67
N GLN A 60 32.55 40.81 19.79
CA GLN A 60 33.21 40.28 20.98
C GLN A 60 32.89 41.09 22.24
N GLN A 61 32.73 42.40 22.13
CA GLN A 61 32.37 43.28 23.23
C GLN A 61 30.92 43.07 23.71
N VAL A 62 29.97 42.90 22.77
CA VAL A 62 28.54 42.78 23.11
C VAL A 62 28.13 41.34 23.39
N CYS A 63 28.54 40.40 22.53
CA CYS A 63 28.10 39.01 22.53
C CYS A 63 29.14 38.04 23.11
N GLY A 64 30.30 38.53 23.56
CA GLY A 64 31.39 37.68 24.04
C GLY A 64 32.13 36.93 22.92
N SER A 65 32.99 35.97 23.28
CA SER A 65 33.69 35.15 22.29
C SER A 65 32.76 34.21 21.53
N ALA A 66 33.13 33.84 20.30
CA ALA A 66 32.45 32.81 19.53
C ALA A 66 32.33 31.48 20.33
N PRO A 67 31.32 30.63 20.08
CA PRO A 67 30.40 30.66 18.93
C PRO A 67 29.25 31.66 19.05
N TRP A 68 28.84 32.22 17.91
CA TRP A 68 27.68 33.12 17.80
C TRP A 68 26.60 32.53 16.89
N ILE A 69 25.46 33.20 16.82
CA ILE A 69 24.45 32.98 15.79
C ILE A 69 24.13 34.30 15.10
N VAL A 70 24.12 34.28 13.78
CA VAL A 70 23.67 35.40 12.95
C VAL A 70 22.25 35.11 12.49
N ARG A 71 21.32 36.02 12.77
CA ARG A 71 19.89 35.89 12.43
C ARG A 71 19.46 37.01 11.51
N SER A 72 18.62 36.69 10.54
CA SER A 72 17.94 37.69 9.72
C SER A 72 16.96 38.52 10.57
N ALA A 73 16.85 39.81 10.24
CA ALA A 73 15.91 40.76 10.82
C ALA A 73 14.83 41.20 9.82
N GLY A 74 14.59 40.39 8.78
CA GLY A 74 13.57 40.67 7.77
C GLY A 74 12.19 40.88 8.40
N ASP A 75 11.42 41.81 7.85
CA ASP A 75 10.06 42.11 8.27
C ASP A 75 9.08 41.30 7.41
N GLU A 76 8.58 40.21 7.99
CA GLU A 76 7.77 39.17 7.36
C GLU A 76 6.28 39.55 7.24
N ASP A 77 5.86 40.53 8.04
CA ASP A 77 4.46 40.70 8.46
C ASP A 77 3.81 41.97 7.90
N SER A 78 4.54 42.77 7.12
CA SER A 78 3.99 43.94 6.45
C SER A 78 3.60 43.63 5.01
N GLU A 79 2.45 44.18 4.58
CA GLU A 79 1.91 44.06 3.22
C GLU A 79 2.86 44.59 2.11
N LEU A 80 3.99 45.20 2.48
CA LEU A 80 4.85 46.00 1.60
C LEU A 80 6.23 45.38 1.29
N ASN A 81 6.59 44.18 1.79
CA ASN A 81 8.00 43.77 1.82
C ASN A 81 8.51 42.79 0.75
N SER A 82 9.78 43.03 0.37
CA SER A 82 10.53 42.43 -0.74
C SER A 82 11.27 41.12 -0.45
N ASN A 83 11.21 40.61 0.78
CA ASN A 83 12.11 39.56 1.26
C ASN A 83 11.40 38.36 1.94
N ALA A 84 10.12 38.12 1.62
CA ALA A 84 9.38 36.95 2.12
C ALA A 84 10.14 35.64 1.81
N GLY A 85 10.24 34.73 2.79
CA GLY A 85 10.96 33.46 2.66
C GLY A 85 12.47 33.50 2.98
N ALA A 86 13.06 34.66 3.29
CA ALA A 86 14.51 34.83 3.43
C ALA A 86 14.99 34.80 4.90
N TYR A 87 14.60 33.76 5.63
CA TYR A 87 14.62 33.74 7.11
C TYR A 87 15.82 33.02 7.71
N GLU A 88 16.98 33.26 7.13
CA GLU A 88 18.14 32.46 7.48
C GLU A 88 18.69 32.82 8.88
N SER A 89 18.99 31.78 9.65
CA SER A 89 19.73 31.87 10.91
C SER A 89 20.89 30.88 10.85
N ARG A 90 22.13 31.37 10.98
CA ARG A 90 23.34 30.55 10.84
C ARG A 90 24.25 30.63 12.06
N PRO A 91 24.67 29.48 12.63
CA PRO A 91 25.75 29.44 13.60
C PRO A 91 27.06 29.94 12.98
N CYS A 92 27.80 30.74 13.73
CA CYS A 92 29.15 31.21 13.42
C CYS A 92 30.10 30.58 14.44
N ALA A 93 30.79 29.51 14.04
CA ALA A 93 31.60 28.69 14.96
C ALA A 93 32.79 29.45 15.53
N ASP A 94 33.41 30.32 14.73
CA ASP A 94 34.60 31.08 15.11
C ASP A 94 34.60 32.49 14.50
N ALA A 95 35.59 33.29 14.91
CA ALA A 95 35.75 34.68 14.48
C ALA A 95 36.05 34.86 12.99
N GLN A 96 36.69 33.88 12.33
CA GLN A 96 37.11 34.00 10.93
C GLN A 96 35.91 33.89 9.98
N ALA A 97 34.91 33.08 10.36
CA ALA A 97 33.70 32.88 9.58
C ALA A 97 32.68 34.04 9.67
N LEU A 98 32.92 35.05 10.53
CA LEU A 98 31.91 36.06 10.87
C LEU A 98 31.35 36.80 9.65
N PHE A 99 32.21 37.40 8.83
CA PHE A 99 31.78 38.21 7.69
C PHE A 99 31.04 37.39 6.62
N LEU A 100 31.52 36.17 6.34
CA LEU A 100 30.86 35.24 5.42
C LEU A 100 29.51 34.77 5.96
N THR A 101 29.40 34.53 7.26
CA THR A 101 28.14 34.12 7.89
C THR A 101 27.12 35.25 7.85
N VAL A 102 27.53 36.49 8.15
CA VAL A 102 26.66 37.67 8.00
C VAL A 102 26.24 37.88 6.54
N ALA A 103 27.16 37.73 5.60
CA ALA A 103 26.86 37.83 4.18
C ALA A 103 25.85 36.77 3.71
N ALA A 104 26.02 35.51 4.14
CA ALA A 104 25.10 34.45 3.78
C ALA A 104 23.67 34.74 4.25
N VAL A 105 23.50 35.23 5.48
CA VAL A 105 22.20 35.60 6.04
C VAL A 105 21.63 36.84 5.34
N ALA A 106 22.43 37.91 5.18
CA ALA A 106 21.99 39.15 4.56
C ALA A 106 21.59 38.98 3.09
N THR A 107 22.21 38.03 2.39
CA THR A 107 21.94 37.75 0.97
C THR A 107 20.96 36.59 0.74
N SER A 108 20.32 36.08 1.78
CA SER A 108 19.38 34.95 1.67
C SER A 108 18.14 35.26 0.82
N ALA A 109 17.84 36.55 0.59
CA ALA A 109 16.77 37.01 -0.30
C ALA A 109 16.94 36.54 -1.76
N TRP A 110 18.18 36.35 -2.21
CA TRP A 110 18.50 36.01 -3.61
C TRP A 110 18.56 34.51 -3.90
N ARG A 111 18.15 33.66 -2.96
CA ARG A 111 18.06 32.22 -3.23
C ARG A 111 16.88 31.92 -4.14
N PRO A 112 17.02 30.94 -5.05
CA PRO A 112 15.93 30.55 -5.94
C PRO A 112 14.61 30.22 -5.20
N GLN A 113 14.70 29.48 -4.09
CA GLN A 113 13.55 29.10 -3.27
C GLN A 113 12.84 30.31 -2.65
N THR A 114 13.62 31.28 -2.14
CA THR A 114 13.09 32.52 -1.60
C THR A 114 12.35 33.32 -2.68
N GLN A 115 12.94 33.43 -3.87
CA GLN A 115 12.32 34.15 -4.98
C GLN A 115 11.02 33.49 -5.44
N GLN A 116 10.97 32.15 -5.48
CA GLN A 116 9.74 31.40 -5.77
C GLN A 116 8.66 31.63 -4.71
N GLN A 117 9.04 31.71 -3.44
CA GLN A 117 8.11 32.03 -2.34
C GLN A 117 7.60 33.47 -2.43
N GLN A 118 8.45 34.44 -2.77
CA GLN A 118 8.05 35.83 -3.01
C GLN A 118 7.06 35.97 -4.17
N ALA A 119 7.18 35.12 -5.19
CA ALA A 119 6.26 35.12 -6.32
C ALA A 119 4.83 34.63 -5.96
N LEU A 120 4.62 34.08 -4.76
CA LEU A 120 3.26 33.78 -4.25
C LEU A 120 2.47 35.04 -3.91
N SER A 121 3.14 36.16 -3.61
CA SER A 121 2.47 37.45 -3.40
C SER A 121 2.48 38.28 -4.68
N SER A 122 1.33 38.85 -5.04
CA SER A 122 1.08 39.53 -6.32
C SER A 122 1.79 40.89 -6.50
N ALA A 123 2.58 41.34 -5.52
CA ALA A 123 3.19 42.67 -5.48
C ALA A 123 4.61 42.71 -4.90
N SER A 124 5.46 41.69 -5.17
CA SER A 124 6.81 41.65 -4.61
C SER A 124 7.80 42.58 -5.33
N PRO A 125 8.45 43.54 -4.64
CA PRO A 125 9.62 44.25 -5.15
C PRO A 125 10.79 43.28 -5.42
N PRO A 126 11.81 43.67 -6.21
CA PRO A 126 13.01 42.85 -6.40
C PRO A 126 13.71 42.57 -5.05
N PRO A 127 14.34 41.39 -4.89
CA PRO A 127 15.00 40.99 -3.64
C PRO A 127 16.11 41.97 -3.25
N ARG A 128 16.21 42.24 -1.93
CA ARG A 128 17.17 43.19 -1.34
C ARG A 128 17.94 42.54 -0.20
N ALA A 129 19.09 43.11 0.16
CA ALA A 129 19.85 42.66 1.32
C ALA A 129 19.03 42.87 2.60
N ILE A 130 19.20 41.95 3.56
CA ILE A 130 18.39 41.89 4.78
C ILE A 130 19.25 42.34 5.95
N ASP A 131 18.66 43.15 6.84
CA ASP A 131 19.28 43.50 8.12
C ASP A 131 19.51 42.21 8.93
N CYS A 132 20.60 42.16 9.69
CA CYS A 132 20.95 41.02 10.51
C CYS A 132 21.11 41.45 11.97
N PHE A 133 21.12 40.48 12.88
CA PHE A 133 21.63 40.69 14.23
C PHE A 133 22.38 39.46 14.71
N ILE A 134 23.34 39.67 15.61
CA ILE A 134 24.20 38.62 16.16
C ILE A 134 23.90 38.43 17.63
N GLN A 135 23.78 37.18 18.06
CA GLN A 135 23.64 36.80 19.47
C GLN A 135 24.70 35.75 19.85
N PRO A 136 25.06 35.61 21.14
CA PRO A 136 25.77 34.44 21.62
C PRO A 136 25.02 33.17 21.23
N LEU A 137 25.73 32.13 20.78
CA LEU A 137 25.13 30.82 20.61
C LEU A 137 24.96 30.21 22.02
N LEU A 138 23.72 30.00 22.45
CA LEU A 138 23.43 29.42 23.76
C LEU A 138 24.08 28.03 23.88
N THR A 139 24.66 27.70 25.04
CA THR A 139 25.35 26.43 25.27
C THR A 139 24.37 25.28 25.08
N VAL A 140 24.57 24.49 24.03
CA VAL A 140 23.78 23.30 23.74
C VAL A 140 24.46 22.11 24.41
N GLU A 141 24.27 21.95 25.73
CA GLU A 141 24.58 20.67 26.36
C GLU A 141 23.56 19.66 25.88
N THR A 142 23.97 18.71 25.04
CA THR A 142 23.11 17.63 24.59
C THR A 142 23.31 16.42 25.49
N SER A 143 22.38 16.18 26.42
CA SER A 143 22.01 14.78 26.64
C SER A 143 21.31 14.35 25.35
N THR A 144 21.69 13.24 24.72
CA THR A 144 21.02 12.78 23.50
C THR A 144 19.72 12.09 23.92
N PRO A 145 18.54 12.75 23.86
CA PRO A 145 17.29 12.06 24.14
C PRO A 145 17.10 10.91 23.15
N GLY A 146 16.32 9.91 23.53
CA GLY A 146 15.92 8.86 22.59
C GLY A 146 15.18 9.46 21.39
N SER A 147 15.30 8.85 20.21
CA SER A 147 14.76 9.39 18.94
C SER A 147 13.25 9.69 18.94
N SER A 148 12.49 9.09 19.87
CA SER A 148 11.04 9.29 20.03
C SER A 148 10.66 10.14 21.24
N GLN A 149 11.63 10.54 22.08
CA GLN A 149 11.38 11.33 23.28
C GLN A 149 11.19 12.79 22.92
N VAL A 150 10.18 13.42 23.53
CA VAL A 150 9.85 14.83 23.32
C VAL A 150 9.70 15.56 24.67
N PRO A 151 10.03 16.86 24.77
CA PRO A 151 10.02 17.56 26.06
C PRO A 151 8.62 17.69 26.66
N TYR A 152 8.51 17.60 27.98
CA TYR A 152 7.29 17.89 28.75
C TYR A 152 7.62 18.90 29.86
N LEU A 153 7.02 20.08 29.76
CA LEU A 153 7.27 21.20 30.67
C LEU A 153 6.21 21.23 31.78
N SER A 154 6.63 21.72 32.94
CA SER A 154 5.72 21.94 34.06
C SER A 154 4.72 23.07 33.78
N LYS A 155 3.52 22.98 34.36
CA LYS A 155 2.48 24.02 34.28
C LYS A 155 2.99 25.43 34.67
N PRO A 156 3.74 25.61 35.78
CA PRO A 156 4.28 26.92 36.14
C PRO A 156 5.22 27.53 35.08
N THR A 157 6.00 26.71 34.38
CA THR A 157 6.89 27.20 33.32
C THR A 157 6.09 27.75 32.13
N LEU A 158 5.05 27.03 31.71
CA LEU A 158 4.17 27.47 30.62
C LEU A 158 3.44 28.77 30.98
N GLU A 159 2.90 28.86 32.19
CA GLU A 159 2.22 30.06 32.67
C GLU A 159 3.17 31.27 32.70
N ARG A 160 4.44 31.07 33.06
CA ARG A 160 5.46 32.12 32.97
C ARG A 160 5.69 32.60 31.54
N MET A 161 5.79 31.67 30.57
CA MET A 161 5.97 32.02 29.15
C MET A 161 4.74 32.77 28.60
N GLU A 162 3.53 32.29 28.91
CA GLU A 162 2.27 32.94 28.52
C GLU A 162 2.13 34.35 29.13
N ALA A 163 2.53 34.54 30.40
CA ALA A 163 2.49 35.85 31.06
C ALA A 163 3.42 36.85 30.37
N VAL A 164 4.64 36.43 30.00
CA VAL A 164 5.58 37.27 29.23
C VAL A 164 4.99 37.60 27.87
N ALA A 165 4.48 36.63 27.12
CA ALA A 165 3.89 36.88 25.81
C ALA A 165 2.66 37.81 25.88
N THR A 166 1.82 37.68 26.91
CA THR A 166 0.68 38.59 27.16
C THR A 166 1.16 40.03 27.40
N GLN A 167 2.23 40.20 28.17
CA GLN A 167 2.84 41.51 28.40
C GLN A 167 3.38 42.12 27.09
N LEU A 168 3.99 41.31 26.21
CA LEU A 168 4.48 41.75 24.91
C LEU A 168 3.35 42.15 23.97
N ILE A 169 2.26 41.37 23.92
CA ILE A 169 1.05 41.70 23.15
C ILE A 169 0.52 43.08 23.54
N ALA A 170 0.38 43.33 24.83
CA ALA A 170 -0.11 44.60 25.35
C ALA A 170 0.86 45.76 25.04
N GLN A 171 2.17 45.55 25.21
CA GLN A 171 3.21 46.55 24.99
C GLN A 171 3.27 47.02 23.52
N PHE A 172 3.12 46.09 22.57
CA PHE A 172 3.27 46.37 21.14
C PHE A 172 1.93 46.46 20.39
N GLY A 173 0.79 46.37 21.07
CA GLY A 173 -0.54 46.49 20.48
C GLY A 173 -0.85 45.39 19.45
N MET A 174 -0.37 44.17 19.67
CA MET A 174 -0.53 43.06 18.74
C MET A 174 -1.89 42.35 18.95
N GLN A 175 -2.44 41.73 17.89
CA GLN A 175 -3.63 40.88 18.03
C GLN A 175 -3.28 39.43 18.41
N ALA A 176 -2.13 38.96 17.97
CA ALA A 176 -1.49 37.70 18.36
C ALA A 176 0.02 37.83 18.21
N ILE A 177 0.77 37.01 18.94
CA ILE A 177 2.23 36.99 18.94
C ILE A 177 2.75 35.58 18.65
N ASP A 178 3.84 35.51 17.89
CA ASP A 178 4.69 34.35 17.70
C ASP A 178 6.05 34.61 18.37
N CYS A 179 6.40 33.79 19.36
CA CYS A 179 7.64 33.90 20.11
C CYS A 179 8.51 32.66 19.91
N GLU A 180 9.82 32.87 19.70
CA GLU A 180 10.83 31.83 19.78
C GLU A 180 11.57 31.88 21.12
N TRP A 181 11.79 30.71 21.71
CA TRP A 181 12.44 30.56 23.01
C TRP A 181 13.57 29.54 22.98
N GLY A 182 14.58 29.79 23.81
CA GLY A 182 15.62 28.83 24.17
C GLY A 182 15.53 28.50 25.65
N LEU A 183 15.41 27.22 26.00
CA LEU A 183 15.26 26.77 27.37
C LEU A 183 16.47 25.94 27.78
N GLU A 184 17.13 26.34 28.86
CA GLU A 184 18.18 25.54 29.48
C GLU A 184 17.55 24.59 30.49
N THR A 185 17.75 23.28 30.32
CA THR A 185 17.12 22.26 31.16
C THR A 185 18.12 21.27 31.74
N ASP A 186 17.66 20.41 32.66
CA ASP A 186 18.40 19.26 33.17
C ASP A 186 18.58 18.12 32.15
N ALA A 187 17.83 18.13 31.05
CA ALA A 187 17.93 17.19 29.93
C ALA A 187 18.64 17.79 28.71
N GLY A 188 19.24 18.98 28.84
CA GLY A 188 19.89 19.72 27.76
C GLY A 188 19.05 20.88 27.23
N PHE A 189 19.41 21.39 26.06
CA PHE A 189 18.71 22.53 25.46
C PHE A 189 17.36 22.12 24.85
N VAL A 190 16.31 22.89 25.12
CA VAL A 190 14.99 22.74 24.50
C VAL A 190 14.66 24.01 23.71
N SER A 191 14.45 23.86 22.41
CA SER A 191 13.88 24.90 21.56
C SER A 191 12.37 24.91 21.75
N ALA A 192 11.78 26.10 21.86
CA ALA A 192 10.33 26.24 21.93
C ALA A 192 9.80 27.37 21.05
N THR A 193 8.60 27.21 20.52
CA THR A 193 7.82 28.29 19.88
C THR A 193 6.52 28.50 20.63
N THR A 194 5.94 29.70 20.56
CA THR A 194 4.67 30.02 21.21
C THR A 194 3.83 30.92 20.32
N MET A 195 2.63 30.45 19.98
CA MET A 195 1.59 31.28 19.40
C MET A 195 0.55 31.62 20.45
N LEU A 196 0.34 32.91 20.72
CA LEU A 196 -0.58 33.40 21.75
C LEU A 196 -1.43 34.55 21.20
N PRO A 197 -2.77 34.45 21.23
CA PRO A 197 -3.65 35.56 20.88
C PRO A 197 -3.88 36.51 22.06
N ALA A 198 -4.23 37.77 21.75
CA ALA A 198 -4.75 38.71 22.74
C ALA A 198 -6.13 38.27 23.27
N ASP A 199 -6.94 37.64 22.41
CA ASP A 199 -8.25 37.07 22.75
C ASP A 199 -8.21 35.53 22.66
N HIS A 200 -8.11 34.90 23.83
CA HIS A 200 -8.08 33.43 23.96
C HIS A 200 -9.39 32.73 23.57
N SER A 201 -10.48 33.46 23.32
CA SER A 201 -11.74 32.87 22.84
C SER A 201 -11.74 32.61 21.33
N ARG A 202 -10.86 33.27 20.57
CA ARG A 202 -10.85 33.23 19.10
C ARG A 202 -9.82 32.27 18.51
N MET A 203 -8.66 32.13 19.13
CA MET A 203 -7.53 31.36 18.61
C MET A 203 -6.94 30.43 19.70
N HIS A 204 -6.41 29.29 19.28
CA HIS A 204 -5.70 28.40 20.19
C HIS A 204 -4.42 29.04 20.72
N THR A 205 -4.07 28.77 21.98
CA THR A 205 -2.69 28.98 22.44
C THR A 205 -1.90 27.71 22.21
N ALA A 206 -0.78 27.80 21.51
CA ALA A 206 0.06 26.66 21.18
C ALA A 206 1.50 26.89 21.62
N HIS A 207 2.09 25.92 22.32
CA HIS A 207 3.51 25.88 22.59
C HIS A 207 4.10 24.59 22.02
N THR A 208 5.08 24.71 21.13
CA THR A 208 5.76 23.56 20.54
C THR A 208 7.15 23.44 21.11
N PHE A 209 7.59 22.23 21.43
CA PHE A 209 8.90 21.95 22.02
C PHE A 209 9.66 20.89 21.24
N GLY A 210 10.97 21.07 21.15
CA GLY A 210 11.90 20.07 20.62
C GLY A 210 13.21 20.09 21.41
N PHE A 211 13.85 18.92 21.52
CA PHE A 211 15.20 18.85 22.07
C PHE A 211 16.23 19.34 21.06
N GLY A 212 17.23 20.08 21.50
CA GLY A 212 18.27 20.64 20.63
C GLY A 212 17.88 21.98 20.00
N PHE A 213 18.77 22.48 19.15
CA PHE A 213 18.66 23.80 18.54
C PHE A 213 17.68 23.79 17.37
N ALA A 214 16.76 24.77 17.31
CA ALA A 214 15.76 24.96 16.24
C ALA A 214 14.83 23.75 15.95
N SER A 215 14.80 22.75 16.82
CA SER A 215 14.01 21.53 16.63
C SER A 215 12.51 21.73 16.79
N ALA A 216 12.05 22.80 17.45
CA ALA A 216 10.64 23.17 17.45
C ALA A 216 10.13 23.64 16.08
N GLN A 217 11.03 24.06 15.18
CA GLN A 217 10.71 24.63 13.86
C GLN A 217 11.14 23.74 12.68
N THR A 218 11.96 22.72 12.94
CA THR A 218 12.51 21.81 11.92
C THR A 218 12.23 20.35 12.28
N SER A 219 11.35 19.71 11.52
CA SER A 219 11.00 18.29 11.72
C SER A 219 12.14 17.33 11.36
N GLY A 220 13.06 17.76 10.49
CA GLY A 220 14.21 16.95 10.05
C GLY A 220 15.26 16.62 11.10
N GLN A 221 15.08 17.02 12.38
CA GLN A 221 16.03 16.75 13.47
C GLN A 221 15.43 15.98 14.67
N GLY A 222 14.11 15.73 14.73
CA GLY A 222 13.50 14.95 15.82
C GLY A 222 12.01 15.21 16.03
N ALA A 223 11.37 14.37 16.82
CA ALA A 223 9.96 14.55 17.19
C ALA A 223 9.75 15.81 18.04
N THR A 224 8.56 16.42 17.95
CA THR A 224 8.15 17.58 18.78
C THR A 224 6.97 17.23 19.67
N SER A 225 6.84 17.93 20.80
CA SER A 225 5.61 17.93 21.61
C SER A 225 4.87 19.25 21.43
N LEU A 226 3.56 19.20 21.64
CA LEU A 226 2.67 20.38 21.63
C LEU A 226 1.93 20.45 22.96
N ALA A 227 1.94 21.61 23.60
CA ALA A 227 0.99 21.98 24.64
C ALA A 227 -0.02 22.98 24.06
N LEU A 228 -1.27 22.53 23.91
CA LEU A 228 -2.35 23.27 23.28
C LEU A 228 -3.40 23.65 24.33
N ARG A 229 -3.74 24.93 24.42
CA ARG A 229 -4.96 25.39 25.11
C ARG A 229 -6.02 25.72 24.06
N PRO A 230 -7.10 24.94 23.97
CA PRO A 230 -8.16 25.20 23.01
C PRO A 230 -8.84 26.56 23.25
N ALA A 231 -9.39 27.15 22.19
CA ALA A 231 -10.00 28.48 22.30
C ALA A 231 -11.24 28.44 23.21
N GLY A 232 -11.36 29.44 24.10
CA GLY A 232 -12.49 29.56 25.03
C GLY A 232 -12.47 28.60 26.23
N THR A 233 -11.37 27.85 26.45
CA THR A 233 -11.27 26.89 27.57
C THR A 233 -9.94 27.01 28.31
N PRO A 234 -9.88 26.72 29.63
CA PRO A 234 -8.63 26.64 30.38
C PRO A 234 -7.93 25.27 30.24
N LEU A 235 -8.49 24.31 29.49
CA LEU A 235 -7.91 22.99 29.31
C LEU A 235 -6.53 23.07 28.63
N ARG A 236 -5.62 22.15 29.00
CA ARG A 236 -4.32 22.03 28.35
C ARG A 236 -4.12 20.59 27.85
N LEU A 237 -4.19 20.44 26.54
CA LEU A 237 -3.99 19.19 25.83
C LEU A 237 -2.53 19.06 25.43
N TRP A 238 -2.00 17.84 25.52
CA TRP A 238 -0.62 17.52 25.13
C TRP A 238 -0.58 16.50 24.00
N ARG A 239 0.22 16.80 22.98
CA ARG A 239 0.61 15.88 21.90
C ARG A 239 2.04 15.37 22.14
N GLY A 240 2.27 14.09 21.90
CA GLY A 240 3.61 13.48 21.96
C GLY A 240 3.54 12.05 22.46
N ARG A 241 4.23 11.13 21.77
CA ARG A 241 4.17 9.71 22.11
C ARG A 241 4.91 9.37 23.39
N HIS A 242 6.14 9.88 23.53
CA HIS A 242 6.97 9.70 24.72
C HIS A 242 7.36 11.06 25.30
N LEU A 243 6.53 11.57 26.20
CA LEU A 243 6.76 12.83 26.92
C LEU A 243 7.84 12.61 27.99
N ARG A 244 8.93 13.38 27.95
CA ARG A 244 9.97 13.37 28.98
C ARG A 244 9.90 14.64 29.79
N GLN A 245 9.63 14.51 31.08
CA GLN A 245 9.59 15.65 31.99
C GLN A 245 10.97 16.29 32.11
N VAL A 246 11.01 17.62 31.97
CA VAL A 246 12.25 18.42 32.08
C VAL A 246 12.12 19.52 33.13
N GLN A 247 13.22 19.82 33.82
CA GLN A 247 13.33 20.94 34.74
C GLN A 247 14.03 22.12 34.05
N VAL A 248 13.27 23.21 33.85
CA VAL A 248 13.79 24.42 33.22
C VAL A 248 14.55 25.26 34.24
N ARG A 249 15.84 25.49 33.95
CA ARG A 249 16.75 26.33 34.74
C ARG A 249 16.67 27.79 34.32
N GLN A 250 16.67 28.05 33.01
CA GLN A 250 16.64 29.38 32.43
C GLN A 250 15.78 29.43 31.16
N VAL A 251 15.14 30.58 30.92
CA VAL A 251 14.28 30.87 29.75
C VAL A 251 14.88 32.06 29.01
N HIS A 252 15.16 31.88 27.72
CA HIS A 252 15.64 32.93 26.82
C HIS A 252 14.58 33.23 25.75
N LEU A 253 14.22 34.50 25.58
CA LEU A 253 13.38 34.97 24.47
C LEU A 253 14.28 35.36 23.31
N LEU A 254 14.20 34.58 22.23
CA LEU A 254 15.07 34.70 21.06
C LEU A 254 14.47 35.63 20.01
N GLN A 255 13.15 35.51 19.75
CA GLN A 255 12.41 36.36 18.81
C GLN A 255 10.96 36.55 19.29
N ALA A 256 10.35 37.68 18.94
CA ALA A 256 8.96 38.01 19.21
C ALA A 256 8.39 38.79 18.03
N ARG A 257 7.34 38.26 17.40
CA ARG A 257 6.80 38.71 16.12
C ARG A 257 5.26 38.79 16.20
N PRO A 258 4.60 39.77 15.56
CA PRO A 258 3.16 39.69 15.38
C PRO A 258 2.84 38.51 14.45
N THR A 259 1.66 37.92 14.60
CA THR A 259 1.17 36.89 13.66
C THR A 259 -0.30 37.16 13.34
N PRO A 260 -0.78 36.87 12.13
CA PRO A 260 -2.20 36.97 11.80
C PRO A 260 -3.04 36.15 12.78
N LEU A 261 -4.19 36.68 13.16
CA LEU A 261 -5.12 35.94 14.01
C LEU A 261 -5.74 34.79 13.21
N ASP A 262 -5.49 33.56 13.66
CA ASP A 262 -6.06 32.38 13.04
C ASP A 262 -7.24 31.84 13.87
N GLU A 263 -8.47 32.00 13.37
CA GLU A 263 -9.65 31.59 14.13
C GLU A 263 -9.71 30.07 14.33
N ALA A 264 -9.77 29.64 15.60
CA ALA A 264 -9.85 28.25 16.00
C ALA A 264 -11.18 27.59 15.61
N TYR A 265 -12.23 28.38 15.51
CA TYR A 265 -13.54 27.95 15.02
C TYR A 265 -13.58 28.07 13.51
N ARG A 266 -14.01 27.00 12.84
CA ARG A 266 -14.08 26.93 11.39
C ARG A 266 -15.46 26.52 10.92
N GLN A 267 -15.93 27.16 9.86
CA GLN A 267 -16.99 26.61 9.04
C GLN A 267 -16.41 25.46 8.22
N ARG A 268 -16.84 24.24 8.51
CA ARG A 268 -16.39 23.01 7.87
C ARG A 268 -17.47 22.41 7.01
N GLN A 269 -17.06 21.96 5.84
CA GLN A 269 -17.84 21.03 5.03
C GLN A 269 -17.51 19.61 5.48
N VAL A 270 -18.45 18.99 6.18
CA VAL A 270 -18.33 17.59 6.65
C VAL A 270 -19.18 16.72 5.74
N LEU A 271 -18.71 15.51 5.41
CA LEU A 271 -19.48 14.60 4.58
C LEU A 271 -20.80 14.22 5.25
N THR A 272 -21.88 14.19 4.47
CA THR A 272 -23.14 13.59 4.92
C THR A 272 -22.95 12.09 5.18
N SER A 273 -23.78 11.50 6.05
CA SER A 273 -23.74 10.05 6.31
C SER A 273 -23.92 9.22 5.03
N GLN A 274 -24.70 9.73 4.07
CA GLN A 274 -24.89 9.09 2.76
C GLN A 274 -23.65 9.18 1.88
N ALA A 275 -22.97 10.33 1.82
CA ALA A 275 -21.69 10.46 1.11
C ALA A 275 -20.62 9.54 1.72
N ARG A 276 -20.53 9.49 3.06
CA ARG A 276 -19.60 8.61 3.77
C ARG A 276 -19.83 7.14 3.43
N ALA A 277 -21.07 6.68 3.47
CA ALA A 277 -21.41 5.31 3.11
C ALA A 277 -21.07 5.00 1.64
N ARG A 278 -21.31 5.93 0.72
CA ARG A 278 -20.92 5.80 -0.69
C ARG A 278 -19.40 5.74 -0.88
N LEU A 279 -18.66 6.66 -0.27
CA LEU A 279 -17.20 6.74 -0.38
C LEU A 279 -16.54 5.49 0.21
N ALA A 280 -16.98 5.05 1.40
CA ALA A 280 -16.52 3.81 2.02
C ALA A 280 -16.83 2.56 1.20
N ALA A 281 -17.95 2.54 0.47
CA ALA A 281 -18.28 1.43 -0.41
C ALA A 281 -17.47 1.42 -1.72
N GLN A 282 -17.08 2.59 -2.23
CA GLN A 282 -16.58 2.73 -3.60
C GLN A 282 -15.08 3.02 -3.72
N TYR A 283 -14.46 3.64 -2.73
CA TYR A 283 -13.08 4.13 -2.81
C TYR A 283 -12.18 3.54 -1.74
N ALA A 284 -10.90 3.48 -2.05
CA ALA A 284 -9.89 3.16 -1.05
C ALA A 284 -9.83 4.29 -0.01
N SER A 285 -9.50 3.94 1.24
CA SER A 285 -9.20 4.94 2.25
C SER A 285 -7.96 4.56 3.03
N LEU A 286 -7.23 5.57 3.49
CA LEU A 286 -6.12 5.39 4.43
C LEU A 286 -6.44 6.08 5.75
N PRO A 287 -6.07 5.48 6.90
CA PRO A 287 -6.08 6.22 8.16
C PRO A 287 -5.06 7.35 8.07
N VAL A 288 -5.47 8.54 8.49
CA VAL A 288 -4.63 9.74 8.47
C VAL A 288 -4.81 10.54 9.76
N THR A 289 -3.77 11.28 10.14
CA THR A 289 -3.74 12.22 11.25
C THR A 289 -3.83 13.64 10.70
N LEU A 290 -4.78 14.44 11.16
CA LEU A 290 -4.88 15.84 10.77
C LEU A 290 -3.71 16.65 11.35
N LEU A 291 -2.95 17.32 10.49
CA LEU A 291 -1.93 18.29 10.88
C LEU A 291 -2.52 19.70 10.86
N LEU A 292 -3.05 20.11 9.72
CA LEU A 292 -3.62 21.42 9.46
C LEU A 292 -4.93 21.27 8.73
N LEU A 293 -5.94 22.05 9.12
CA LEU A 293 -7.18 22.13 8.36
C LEU A 293 -7.24 23.43 7.57
N GLY A 294 -7.36 23.28 6.26
CA GLY A 294 -7.54 24.38 5.32
C GLY A 294 -9.00 24.73 5.06
N ARG A 295 -9.23 25.43 3.95
CA ARG A 295 -10.57 25.84 3.49
C ARG A 295 -11.43 24.67 3.03
N ARG A 296 -10.82 23.63 2.44
CA ARG A 296 -11.48 22.44 1.92
C ARG A 296 -10.84 21.18 2.49
N ALA A 297 -11.66 20.16 2.72
CA ALA A 297 -11.22 18.84 3.16
C ALA A 297 -11.22 17.82 2.02
N PHE A 298 -11.46 18.26 0.79
CA PHE A 298 -11.48 17.42 -0.41
C PHE A 298 -11.02 18.22 -1.62
N GLY A 299 -10.42 17.55 -2.59
CA GLY A 299 -9.90 18.15 -3.82
C GLY A 299 -8.63 17.45 -4.29
N ARG A 300 -7.82 18.13 -5.10
CA ARG A 300 -6.57 17.54 -5.61
C ARG A 300 -5.56 17.39 -4.46
N CYS A 301 -4.87 16.25 -4.42
CA CYS A 301 -3.97 15.88 -3.34
C CYS A 301 -2.50 15.94 -3.78
N LEU A 302 -1.66 16.66 -3.03
CA LEU A 302 -0.21 16.64 -3.14
C LEU A 302 0.37 15.64 -2.12
N THR A 303 1.04 14.60 -2.59
CA THR A 303 1.71 13.61 -1.73
C THR A 303 3.22 13.87 -1.66
N ALA A 304 3.84 13.81 -0.48
CA ALA A 304 5.29 13.97 -0.31
C ALA A 304 5.81 13.19 0.91
N PRO A 305 7.12 12.88 1.03
CA PRO A 305 7.66 12.22 2.22
C PRO A 305 7.46 13.05 3.49
N ASP A 306 7.69 14.36 3.39
CA ASP A 306 7.62 15.28 4.51
C ASP A 306 7.01 16.63 4.09
N LEU A 307 6.51 17.38 5.06
CA LEU A 307 5.81 18.65 4.82
C LEU A 307 6.72 19.74 4.25
N ALA A 308 8.02 19.75 4.59
CA ALA A 308 8.99 20.67 3.99
C ALA A 308 9.25 20.36 2.50
N THR A 309 9.28 19.09 2.13
CA THR A 309 9.36 18.63 0.75
C THR A 309 8.06 18.95 0.00
N ALA A 310 6.90 18.76 0.63
CA ALA A 310 5.62 19.17 0.06
C ALA A 310 5.61 20.67 -0.25
N TRP A 311 6.07 21.53 0.68
CA TRP A 311 6.12 22.97 0.46
C TRP A 311 7.05 23.34 -0.70
N ARG A 312 8.25 22.76 -0.75
CA ARG A 312 9.20 22.99 -1.86
C ARG A 312 8.61 22.62 -3.21
N ARG A 313 7.86 21.51 -3.28
CA ARG A 313 7.15 21.11 -4.50
C ARG A 313 6.04 22.10 -4.83
N PHE A 314 5.20 22.43 -3.86
CA PHE A 314 4.09 23.36 -4.01
C PHE A 314 4.56 24.70 -4.58
N ILE A 315 5.63 25.31 -4.06
CA ILE A 315 6.11 26.61 -4.57
C ILE A 315 6.72 26.53 -5.98
N ALA A 316 7.28 25.37 -6.36
CA ALA A 316 7.89 25.15 -7.67
C ALA A 316 6.86 24.82 -8.77
N MET A 317 5.62 24.49 -8.40
CA MET A 317 4.53 24.18 -9.35
C MET A 317 4.03 25.42 -10.09
N ASP A 318 3.50 25.18 -11.29
CA ASP A 318 2.81 26.20 -12.08
C ASP A 318 1.61 26.78 -11.30
N PRO A 319 1.36 28.10 -11.37
CA PRO A 319 0.27 28.75 -10.62
C PRO A 319 -1.10 28.13 -10.84
N ALA A 320 -1.40 27.64 -12.06
CA ALA A 320 -2.68 27.00 -12.37
C ALA A 320 -2.87 25.69 -11.58
N VAL A 321 -1.83 24.84 -11.52
CA VAL A 321 -1.88 23.57 -10.79
C VAL A 321 -2.00 23.81 -9.28
N ARG A 322 -1.32 24.83 -8.74
CA ARG A 322 -1.39 25.17 -7.31
C ARG A 322 -2.81 25.51 -6.84
N LEU A 323 -3.63 26.12 -7.70
CA LEU A 323 -5.01 26.50 -7.37
C LEU A 323 -5.95 25.30 -7.21
N GLU A 324 -5.55 24.12 -7.70
CA GLU A 324 -6.35 22.90 -7.60
C GLU A 324 -5.98 22.05 -6.37
N ILE A 325 -4.80 22.25 -5.79
CA ILE A 325 -4.36 21.50 -4.61
C ILE A 325 -5.11 22.01 -3.39
N ASP A 326 -5.97 21.15 -2.83
CA ASP A 326 -6.72 21.45 -1.61
C ASP A 326 -6.22 20.62 -0.41
N LEU A 327 -5.49 19.53 -0.67
CA LEU A 327 -5.02 18.57 0.33
C LEU A 327 -3.56 18.21 0.13
N VAL A 328 -2.81 18.11 1.23
CA VAL A 328 -1.41 17.68 1.27
C VAL A 328 -1.31 16.47 2.18
N LEU A 329 -0.78 15.35 1.67
CA LEU A 329 -0.56 14.13 2.42
C LEU A 329 0.95 13.87 2.56
N VAL A 330 1.40 13.65 3.79
CA VAL A 330 2.82 13.39 4.09
C VAL A 330 3.04 12.21 5.04
N ASP A 331 4.20 11.55 4.98
CA ASP A 331 4.55 10.52 5.97
C ASP A 331 4.95 11.17 7.30
N GLU A 332 5.69 12.27 7.23
CA GLU A 332 6.23 12.98 8.38
C GLU A 332 6.00 14.50 8.28
N GLY A 333 5.93 15.15 9.43
CA GLY A 333 5.75 16.60 9.51
C GLY A 333 4.80 17.00 10.63
N ASN A 334 4.93 18.26 11.04
CA ASN A 334 4.12 18.86 12.09
C ASN A 334 3.50 20.18 11.63
N ALA A 335 2.36 20.56 12.21
CA ALA A 335 1.67 21.80 11.88
C ALA A 335 2.45 23.07 12.25
N GLU A 336 3.39 22.95 13.19
CA GLU A 336 4.10 24.06 13.81
C GLU A 336 5.52 24.25 13.26
N GLU A 337 5.97 23.38 12.36
CA GLU A 337 7.19 23.61 11.59
C GLU A 337 6.98 24.73 10.55
N HIS A 338 8.07 25.25 9.99
CA HIS A 338 7.99 26.33 9.01
C HIS A 338 7.05 26.01 7.83
N ALA A 339 7.15 24.82 7.24
CA ALA A 339 6.27 24.41 6.14
C ALA A 339 4.80 24.34 6.56
N GLY A 340 4.51 23.91 7.79
CA GLY A 340 3.16 23.92 8.34
C GLY A 340 2.59 25.33 8.49
N ILE A 341 3.40 26.29 8.96
CA ILE A 341 3.00 27.70 9.01
C ILE A 341 2.69 28.22 7.61
N MET A 342 3.50 27.88 6.60
CA MET A 342 3.27 28.29 5.22
C MET A 342 1.97 27.72 4.64
N PHE A 343 1.71 26.43 4.81
CA PHE A 343 0.45 25.82 4.36
C PHE A 343 -0.78 26.36 5.09
N ARG A 344 -0.63 26.72 6.37
CA ARG A 344 -1.69 27.41 7.13
C ARG A 344 -2.03 28.77 6.51
N GLN A 345 -1.02 29.55 6.12
CA GLN A 345 -1.23 30.83 5.42
C GLN A 345 -1.92 30.65 4.07
N GLN A 346 -1.64 29.55 3.37
CA GLN A 346 -2.35 29.18 2.13
C GLN A 346 -3.73 28.55 2.38
N GLN A 347 -4.15 28.39 3.63
CA GLN A 347 -5.41 27.73 4.02
C GLN A 347 -5.56 26.34 3.39
N MET A 348 -4.49 25.55 3.36
CA MET A 348 -4.49 24.19 2.81
C MET A 348 -4.65 23.13 3.90
N THR A 349 -5.36 22.06 3.59
CA THR A 349 -5.49 20.92 4.51
C THR A 349 -4.24 20.05 4.39
N CYS A 350 -3.56 19.78 5.51
CA CYS A 350 -2.41 18.90 5.57
C CYS A 350 -2.70 17.74 6.51
N VAL A 351 -2.44 16.52 6.04
CA VAL A 351 -2.65 15.29 6.80
C VAL A 351 -1.39 14.44 6.76
N ARG A 352 -1.16 13.70 7.84
CA ARG A 352 -0.08 12.72 7.96
C ARG A 352 -0.65 11.32 7.77
N GLY A 353 -0.08 10.53 6.88
CA GLY A 353 -0.50 9.16 6.63
C GLY A 353 0.56 8.42 5.81
N ASN A 354 0.46 7.09 5.73
CA ASN A 354 1.44 6.30 5.01
C ASN A 354 1.28 6.49 3.49
N THR A 355 2.12 7.37 2.92
CA THR A 355 2.12 7.68 1.49
C THR A 355 2.53 6.48 0.63
N GLY A 356 3.27 5.52 1.20
CA GLY A 356 3.61 4.24 0.57
C GLY A 356 2.39 3.38 0.23
N LEU A 357 1.28 3.56 0.95
CA LEU A 357 0.00 2.89 0.67
C LEU A 357 -0.86 3.63 -0.37
N CYS A 358 -0.48 4.84 -0.77
CA CYS A 358 -1.16 5.53 -1.85
C CYS A 358 -0.84 4.84 -3.18
N ALA A 359 -1.87 4.41 -3.89
CA ALA A 359 -1.68 3.94 -5.25
C ALA A 359 -1.19 5.12 -6.11
N PRO A 360 -0.20 4.92 -6.97
CA PRO A 360 0.19 5.99 -7.87
C PRO A 360 -1.01 6.36 -8.77
N GLY A 361 -1.17 7.65 -9.04
CA GLY A 361 -2.32 8.19 -9.79
C GLY A 361 -3.58 8.52 -8.98
N TRP A 362 -3.57 8.32 -7.65
CA TRP A 362 -4.54 8.98 -6.78
C TRP A 362 -4.28 10.48 -6.76
N GLN A 363 -5.03 11.20 -7.59
CA GLN A 363 -4.91 12.65 -7.72
C GLN A 363 -5.91 13.40 -6.85
N TRP A 364 -7.01 12.76 -6.45
CA TRP A 364 -8.08 13.36 -5.68
C TRP A 364 -8.23 12.66 -4.35
N ALA A 365 -8.45 13.45 -3.30
CA ALA A 365 -8.65 12.96 -1.95
C ALA A 365 -9.83 13.64 -1.27
N CYS A 366 -10.46 12.95 -0.32
CA CYS A 366 -11.44 13.50 0.59
C CYS A 366 -11.15 13.01 2.01
N LEU A 367 -10.88 13.95 2.92
CA LEU A 367 -10.69 13.71 4.34
C LEU A 367 -12.04 13.70 5.06
N ASP A 368 -12.30 12.63 5.79
CA ASP A 368 -13.44 12.51 6.70
C ASP A 368 -13.09 11.61 7.87
N GLU A 369 -13.45 12.01 9.09
CA GLU A 369 -13.36 11.18 10.30
C GLU A 369 -12.01 10.41 10.46
N GLY A 370 -10.87 11.08 10.22
CA GLY A 370 -9.53 10.49 10.37
C GLY A 370 -9.15 9.49 9.27
N ARG A 371 -9.90 9.48 8.17
CA ARG A 371 -9.61 8.69 6.97
C ARG A 371 -9.56 9.63 5.77
N SER A 372 -8.61 9.38 4.88
CA SER A 372 -8.59 10.03 3.57
C SER A 372 -9.00 9.01 2.53
N TYR A 373 -10.10 9.27 1.82
CA TYR A 373 -10.54 8.52 0.65
C TYR A 373 -9.79 9.02 -0.57
N PHE A 374 -9.36 8.12 -1.45
CA PHE A 374 -8.58 8.48 -2.63
C PHE A 374 -9.18 7.89 -3.91
N GLY A 375 -9.04 8.64 -5.01
CA GLY A 375 -9.55 8.25 -6.31
C GLY A 375 -9.15 9.21 -7.42
N ASP A 376 -9.85 9.08 -8.53
CA ASP A 376 -9.82 9.97 -9.67
C ASP A 376 -10.86 11.11 -9.50
N GLY A 377 -11.11 11.87 -10.57
CA GLY A 377 -12.08 12.97 -10.55
C GLY A 377 -13.52 12.53 -10.23
N SER A 378 -13.87 11.24 -10.42
CA SER A 378 -15.20 10.71 -10.08
C SER A 378 -15.47 10.74 -8.57
N LEU A 379 -14.42 10.70 -7.74
CA LEU A 379 -14.53 10.75 -6.28
C LEU A 379 -15.32 11.99 -5.82
N LEU A 380 -15.09 13.12 -6.49
CA LEU A 380 -15.79 14.37 -6.17
C LEU A 380 -17.30 14.32 -6.42
N GLN A 381 -17.77 13.43 -7.30
CA GLN A 381 -19.21 13.25 -7.56
C GLN A 381 -19.92 12.54 -6.39
N CYS A 382 -19.16 11.84 -5.54
CA CYS A 382 -19.68 11.19 -4.34
C CYS A 382 -19.63 12.10 -3.11
N VAL A 383 -18.95 13.25 -3.20
CA VAL A 383 -18.83 14.22 -2.12
C VAL A 383 -20.12 15.01 -2.01
N GLU A 384 -20.81 14.83 -0.89
CA GLU A 384 -21.94 15.65 -0.50
C GLU A 384 -21.70 16.06 0.94
N THR A 385 -21.71 17.35 1.19
CA THR A 385 -21.29 17.93 2.46
C THR A 385 -22.40 18.74 3.09
N GLU A 386 -22.35 18.85 4.42
CA GLU A 386 -23.11 19.79 5.21
C GLU A 386 -22.15 20.75 5.93
N GLU A 387 -22.62 21.97 6.20
CA GLU A 387 -21.82 22.98 6.87
C GLU A 387 -21.98 22.86 8.39
N ARG A 388 -20.86 22.75 9.10
CA ARG A 388 -20.79 22.76 10.56
C ARG A 388 -19.85 23.86 11.03
N HIS A 389 -20.15 24.48 12.16
CA HIS A 389 -19.26 25.42 12.80
C HIS A 389 -18.69 24.77 14.06
N GLU A 390 -17.40 24.41 14.03
CA GLU A 390 -16.77 23.63 15.09
C GLU A 390 -15.34 24.09 15.37
N LEU A 391 -14.87 23.77 16.57
CA LEU A 391 -13.51 23.96 17.04
C LEU A 391 -12.62 22.88 16.43
N VAL A 392 -11.54 23.28 15.76
CA VAL A 392 -10.65 22.35 15.08
C VAL A 392 -9.44 22.06 15.94
N LEU A 393 -9.26 20.81 16.36
CA LEU A 393 -8.11 20.41 17.17
C LEU A 393 -7.16 19.51 16.37
N PRO A 394 -5.83 19.63 16.56
CA PRO A 394 -4.90 18.63 16.09
C PRO A 394 -5.22 17.26 16.71
N ASP A 395 -5.07 16.21 15.92
CA ASP A 395 -5.20 14.84 16.38
C ASP A 395 -4.08 14.49 17.40
N GLU A 396 -4.22 13.34 18.07
CA GLU A 396 -3.26 12.82 19.07
C GLU A 396 -3.03 13.70 20.31
N CYS A 397 -3.84 14.74 20.49
CA CYS A 397 -3.88 15.55 21.70
C CYS A 397 -4.65 14.84 22.81
N GLY A 398 -4.27 15.06 24.08
CA GLY A 398 -5.07 14.60 25.21
C GLY A 398 -4.60 15.17 26.53
N LEU A 399 -5.39 15.02 27.59
CA LEU A 399 -4.99 15.44 28.93
C LEU A 399 -3.83 14.57 29.45
N VAL A 400 -3.06 15.13 30.37
CA VAL A 400 -1.96 14.47 31.10
C VAL A 400 -2.24 14.64 32.58
N PHE A 401 -2.34 13.52 33.29
CA PHE A 401 -2.60 13.48 34.73
C PHE A 401 -1.36 13.04 35.51
N SER A 402 -1.30 13.38 36.80
CA SER A 402 -0.32 12.85 37.75
C SER A 402 -0.97 11.95 38.81
N PRO A 403 -0.24 10.98 39.39
CA PRO A 403 -0.75 10.15 40.49
C PRO A 403 -1.24 10.98 41.70
N THR A 404 -0.57 12.09 41.99
CA THR A 404 -0.97 13.01 43.07
C THR A 404 -2.32 13.69 42.82
N GLN A 405 -2.68 13.97 41.56
CA GLN A 405 -4.00 14.49 41.19
C GLN A 405 -5.09 13.40 41.27
N ALA A 406 -4.71 12.12 41.26
CA ALA A 406 -5.62 10.98 41.24
C ALA A 406 -5.85 10.32 42.62
N ALA A 407 -5.04 10.63 43.62
CA ALA A 407 -4.91 9.89 44.89
C ALA A 407 -5.84 10.31 46.04
N SER A 408 -6.94 11.05 45.82
CA SER A 408 -7.86 11.45 46.91
C SER A 408 -9.18 10.67 46.85
N PRO A 409 -9.32 9.56 47.61
CA PRO A 409 -10.50 8.73 47.62
C PRO A 409 -11.39 9.17 48.79
N GLY A 410 -12.62 9.62 48.50
CA GLY A 410 -13.67 9.76 49.52
C GLY A 410 -13.90 11.16 50.10
N SER A 411 -13.22 12.21 49.63
CA SER A 411 -13.74 13.58 49.74
C SER A 411 -14.04 14.12 48.35
N PHE A 412 -15.29 14.49 48.10
CA PHE A 412 -15.72 15.30 46.93
C PHE A 412 -15.19 16.74 47.03
N ALA A 413 -13.89 16.87 47.26
CA ALA A 413 -13.06 18.07 47.29
C ALA A 413 -11.69 17.55 46.84
N ASP A 414 -11.28 17.60 45.57
CA ASP A 414 -11.28 18.76 44.68
C ASP A 414 -11.83 18.49 43.26
N GLN A 415 -12.45 19.53 42.72
CA GLN A 415 -13.21 19.61 41.47
C GLN A 415 -12.36 19.64 40.17
N ASP A 416 -11.19 18.99 40.08
CA ASP A 416 -10.27 19.25 38.94
C ASP A 416 -10.23 18.16 37.84
N ALA A 417 -10.02 16.87 38.14
CA ALA A 417 -9.83 15.86 37.08
C ALA A 417 -11.12 15.47 36.31
N GLU A 418 -12.20 15.15 37.03
CA GLU A 418 -13.49 14.81 36.41
C GLU A 418 -14.12 16.04 35.73
N ALA A 419 -13.93 17.23 36.31
CA ALA A 419 -14.36 18.48 35.68
C ALA A 419 -13.56 18.80 34.41
N GLN A 420 -12.27 18.45 34.35
CA GLN A 420 -11.47 18.57 33.12
C GLN A 420 -11.97 17.60 32.04
N LEU A 421 -12.32 16.36 32.39
CA LEU A 421 -12.93 15.41 31.45
C LEU A 421 -14.33 15.85 30.99
N GLN A 422 -15.14 16.43 31.88
CA GLN A 422 -16.44 16.98 31.49
C GLN A 422 -16.28 18.17 30.54
N ARG A 423 -15.40 19.13 30.87
CA ARG A 423 -15.08 20.27 29.98
C ARG A 423 -14.53 19.81 28.62
N LEU A 424 -13.80 18.69 28.59
CA LEU A 424 -13.30 18.08 27.36
C LEU A 424 -14.46 17.53 26.52
N ALA A 425 -15.44 16.88 27.15
CA ALA A 425 -16.65 16.40 26.50
C ALA A 425 -17.58 17.53 26.02
N ASP A 426 -17.54 18.69 26.68
CA ASP A 426 -18.34 19.86 26.33
C ASP A 426 -17.69 20.73 25.22
N LEU A 427 -16.50 20.37 24.71
CA LEU A 427 -15.87 21.11 23.63
C LEU A 427 -16.72 21.03 22.35
N PRO A 428 -16.92 22.14 21.62
CA PRO A 428 -17.71 22.18 20.39
C PRO A 428 -16.91 21.63 19.20
N VAL A 429 -16.50 20.37 19.28
CA VAL A 429 -15.74 19.62 18.27
C VAL A 429 -16.62 18.53 17.65
N ASP A 430 -16.16 17.92 16.56
CA ASP A 430 -16.83 16.74 15.98
C ASP A 430 -16.97 15.59 17.01
N GLU A 431 -18.07 14.83 16.94
CA GLU A 431 -18.41 13.77 17.90
C GLU A 431 -17.31 12.70 18.00
N ARG A 432 -16.68 12.34 16.88
CA ARG A 432 -15.55 11.40 16.87
C ARG A 432 -14.36 11.98 17.62
N VAL A 433 -14.02 13.25 17.36
CA VAL A 433 -12.91 13.95 18.02
C VAL A 433 -13.15 14.05 19.53
N ALA A 434 -14.37 14.42 19.94
CA ALA A 434 -14.75 14.45 21.35
C ALA A 434 -14.57 13.08 22.02
N ARG A 435 -15.00 12.01 21.35
CA ARG A 435 -14.86 10.62 21.81
C ARG A 435 -13.38 10.24 21.94
N GLU A 436 -12.58 10.48 20.91
CA GLU A 436 -11.15 10.16 20.89
C GLU A 436 -10.39 10.90 21.99
N LEU A 437 -10.59 12.21 22.11
CA LEU A 437 -9.99 13.04 23.17
C LEU A 437 -10.30 12.49 24.56
N ARG A 438 -11.57 12.14 24.80
CA ARG A 438 -12.01 11.55 26.07
C ARG A 438 -11.33 10.20 26.31
N GLN A 439 -11.28 9.34 25.30
CA GLN A 439 -10.68 8.01 25.38
C GLN A 439 -9.17 8.08 25.68
N VAL A 440 -8.39 8.88 24.95
CA VAL A 440 -6.93 9.00 25.15
C VAL A 440 -6.54 9.71 26.44
N SER A 441 -7.47 10.46 27.04
CA SER A 441 -7.31 11.13 28.34
C SER A 441 -7.69 10.20 29.50
N LEU A 442 -8.69 9.36 29.29
CA LEU A 442 -9.22 8.47 30.33
C LEU A 442 -8.45 7.15 30.43
N TRP A 443 -8.15 6.51 29.30
CA TRP A 443 -7.63 5.14 29.23
C TRP A 443 -6.16 5.08 28.82
N PRO A 444 -5.38 4.09 29.33
CA PRO A 444 -4.02 3.87 28.86
C PRO A 444 -4.01 3.47 27.39
N SER A 445 -3.05 4.01 26.64
CA SER A 445 -2.84 3.72 25.21
C SER A 445 -1.40 3.28 24.94
N ALA A 446 -1.18 2.58 23.83
CA ALA A 446 0.16 2.11 23.43
C ALA A 446 1.10 3.26 23.02
N ASP A 447 0.52 4.40 22.64
CA ASP A 447 1.21 5.51 21.99
C ASP A 447 1.35 6.75 22.89
N ARG A 448 0.98 6.72 24.18
CA ARG A 448 1.18 7.85 25.10
C ARG A 448 1.84 7.42 26.41
N TRP A 449 3.06 7.89 26.61
CA TRP A 449 3.89 7.59 27.77
C TRP A 449 4.51 8.87 28.34
N LEU A 450 4.61 8.92 29.66
CA LEU A 450 5.29 9.98 30.40
C LEU A 450 6.47 9.37 31.16
N GLU A 451 7.67 9.89 30.90
CA GLU A 451 8.89 9.65 31.65
C GLU A 451 9.09 10.79 32.66
N GLN A 452 8.87 10.50 33.95
CA GLN A 452 9.01 11.51 35.01
C GLN A 452 10.46 11.63 35.50
N ARG A 453 11.22 10.54 35.44
CA ARG A 453 12.65 10.43 35.73
C ARG A 453 13.25 9.32 34.86
N PRO A 454 14.58 9.32 34.62
CA PRO A 454 15.21 8.35 33.73
C PRO A 454 14.80 6.90 34.03
N GLY A 455 14.22 6.21 33.05
CA GLY A 455 13.78 4.81 33.13
C GLY A 455 12.43 4.57 33.79
N PHE A 456 11.77 5.60 34.33
CA PHE A 456 10.45 5.50 34.96
C PHE A 456 9.35 5.96 34.00
N LEU A 457 8.78 5.02 33.22
CA LEU A 457 7.74 5.31 32.22
C LEU A 457 6.37 4.75 32.61
N ARG A 458 5.35 5.59 32.51
CA ARG A 458 3.95 5.33 32.87
C ARG A 458 2.99 5.92 31.84
N SER A 459 1.74 5.45 31.83
CA SER A 459 0.68 6.10 31.06
C SER A 459 0.20 7.37 31.78
N PRO A 460 0.07 8.52 31.07
CA PRO A 460 -0.43 9.76 31.66
C PRO A 460 -1.96 9.82 31.77
N ALA A 461 -2.68 8.75 31.44
CA ALA A 461 -4.14 8.71 31.46
C ALA A 461 -4.71 8.63 32.89
N LEU A 462 -5.91 9.18 33.10
CA LEU A 462 -6.52 9.27 34.43
C LEU A 462 -6.63 7.91 35.12
N ARG A 463 -7.13 6.88 34.41
CA ARG A 463 -7.32 5.54 34.99
C ARG A 463 -6.00 4.89 35.38
N ALA A 464 -4.94 5.09 34.60
CA ALA A 464 -3.60 4.61 34.93
C ALA A 464 -3.07 5.27 36.21
N CYS A 465 -3.23 6.59 36.34
CA CYS A 465 -2.83 7.32 37.54
C CYS A 465 -3.64 6.89 38.79
N GLN A 466 -4.94 6.63 38.66
CA GLN A 466 -5.80 6.18 39.76
C GLN A 466 -5.36 4.81 40.32
N ILE A 467 -5.09 3.83 39.46
CA ILE A 467 -4.69 2.49 39.91
C ILE A 467 -3.28 2.47 40.50
N GLU A 468 -2.40 3.37 40.04
CA GLU A 468 -1.06 3.54 40.62
C GLU A 468 -1.10 4.21 42.00
N ALA A 469 -2.05 5.11 42.23
CA ALA A 469 -2.26 5.75 43.53
C ALA A 469 -2.78 4.78 44.60
N GLU A 470 -3.55 3.76 44.23
CA GLU A 470 -4.09 2.73 45.14
C GLU A 470 -3.78 1.28 44.68
N PRO A 471 -2.53 0.80 44.83
CA PRO A 471 -2.08 -0.48 44.24
C PRO A 471 -2.82 -1.74 44.72
N GLY A 472 -3.67 -1.67 45.75
CA GLY A 472 -4.43 -2.80 46.32
C GLY A 472 -5.94 -2.76 46.10
N SER A 473 -6.47 -1.68 45.51
CA SER A 473 -7.90 -1.56 45.21
C SER A 473 -8.28 -2.55 44.11
N ALA A 474 -9.28 -3.40 44.35
CA ALA A 474 -9.97 -4.12 43.28
C ALA A 474 -10.75 -3.08 42.48
N CYS A 475 -10.06 -2.33 41.62
CA CYS A 475 -10.69 -1.44 40.67
C CYS A 475 -11.44 -2.34 39.68
N GLU A 476 -12.68 -2.69 40.04
CA GLU A 476 -13.60 -3.38 39.15
C GLU A 476 -13.73 -2.55 37.88
N ALA A 477 -13.87 -3.24 36.73
CA ALA A 477 -14.14 -2.56 35.47
C ALA A 477 -15.35 -1.62 35.66
N PRO A 478 -15.34 -0.37 35.13
CA PRO A 478 -16.38 0.58 35.43
C PRO A 478 -17.77 0.07 35.03
N LEU A 479 -18.73 0.28 35.94
CA LEU A 479 -20.16 0.32 35.66
C LEU A 479 -20.49 1.61 34.87
N SER A 480 -20.09 1.73 33.61
CA SER A 480 -20.58 2.78 32.71
C SER A 480 -20.24 2.46 31.24
N GLY A 481 -21.14 2.79 30.32
CA GLY A 481 -21.14 2.38 28.90
C GLY A 481 -20.00 2.88 28.00
N ASP A 482 -18.85 3.31 28.54
CA ASP A 482 -17.75 3.90 27.76
C ASP A 482 -16.69 2.90 27.27
N GLY A 483 -16.66 1.66 27.81
CA GLY A 483 -15.72 0.59 27.42
C GLY A 483 -14.23 0.95 27.57
N ASP A 484 -13.34 -0.05 27.50
CA ASP A 484 -11.90 0.18 27.27
C ASP A 484 -11.66 0.07 25.76
N PRO A 485 -11.59 1.20 25.02
CA PRO A 485 -11.54 1.20 23.56
C PRO A 485 -10.22 0.64 23.02
N PHE A 486 -9.15 0.71 23.80
CA PHE A 486 -7.83 0.23 23.40
C PHE A 486 -7.60 -1.23 23.82
N GLY A 487 -8.42 -1.77 24.72
CA GLY A 487 -8.28 -3.12 25.26
C GLY A 487 -7.03 -3.30 26.13
N LEU A 488 -6.36 -2.22 26.52
CA LEU A 488 -5.09 -2.23 27.23
C LEU A 488 -5.22 -2.12 28.75
N TRP A 489 -6.39 -1.79 29.29
CA TRP A 489 -6.61 -1.59 30.72
C TRP A 489 -6.23 -2.83 31.54
N LYS A 490 -6.66 -4.01 31.07
CA LYS A 490 -6.38 -5.29 31.74
C LYS A 490 -4.89 -5.60 31.73
N ASP A 491 -4.23 -5.41 30.59
CA ASP A 491 -2.80 -5.68 30.43
C ASP A 491 -1.95 -4.65 31.18
N TYR A 492 -2.35 -3.39 31.25
CA TYR A 492 -1.70 -2.35 32.05
C TYR A 492 -1.80 -2.65 33.55
N THR A 493 -2.99 -3.01 34.03
CA THR A 493 -3.22 -3.39 35.43
C THR A 493 -2.43 -4.65 35.80
N ARG A 494 -2.41 -5.65 34.93
CA ARG A 494 -1.63 -6.88 35.11
C ARG A 494 -0.14 -6.59 35.08
N ALA A 495 0.30 -5.70 34.19
CA ALA A 495 1.68 -5.26 34.14
C ALA A 495 2.08 -4.61 35.45
N LEU A 496 1.28 -3.71 36.04
CA LEU A 496 1.57 -3.10 37.35
C LEU A 496 1.71 -4.14 38.47
N ARG A 497 0.81 -5.12 38.51
CA ARG A 497 0.69 -6.14 39.58
C ARG A 497 1.58 -7.36 39.42
N LEU A 498 2.37 -7.43 38.35
CA LEU A 498 3.17 -8.61 38.03
C LEU A 498 4.08 -9.00 39.21
N ASP A 499 3.84 -10.17 39.79
CA ASP A 499 4.54 -10.63 41.00
C ASP A 499 5.51 -11.79 40.74
N ALA A 500 6.22 -12.22 41.79
CA ALA A 500 7.18 -13.32 41.70
C ALA A 500 6.52 -14.69 41.36
N GLN A 501 5.26 -14.89 41.73
CA GLN A 501 4.54 -16.14 41.50
C GLN A 501 4.01 -16.24 40.06
N ASP A 502 3.56 -15.12 39.48
CA ASP A 502 3.27 -14.99 38.05
C ASP A 502 4.52 -15.30 37.22
N LEU A 503 5.68 -14.77 37.62
CA LEU A 503 6.95 -15.03 36.95
C LEU A 503 7.38 -16.50 37.02
N GLN A 504 7.20 -17.16 38.16
CA GLN A 504 7.47 -18.58 38.30
C GLN A 504 6.57 -19.42 37.40
N ARG A 505 5.28 -19.09 37.31
CA ARG A 505 4.33 -19.76 36.41
C ARG A 505 4.73 -19.56 34.94
N LEU A 506 5.11 -18.35 34.57
CA LEU A 506 5.58 -18.03 33.22
C LEU A 506 6.87 -18.80 32.88
N ALA A 507 7.87 -18.75 33.76
CA ALA A 507 9.13 -19.47 33.63
C ALA A 507 8.91 -20.98 33.42
N ALA A 508 8.01 -21.57 34.21
CA ALA A 508 7.66 -22.99 34.11
C ALA A 508 6.98 -23.31 32.76
N SER A 509 6.05 -22.48 32.29
CA SER A 509 5.35 -22.68 31.02
C SER A 509 6.26 -22.58 29.78
N LEU A 510 7.37 -21.84 29.90
CA LEU A 510 8.34 -21.61 28.82
C LEU A 510 9.60 -22.46 28.95
N ALA A 511 9.74 -23.23 30.03
CA ALA A 511 10.98 -23.91 30.41
C ALA A 511 12.22 -22.99 30.38
N CYS A 512 12.09 -21.76 30.91
CA CYS A 512 13.18 -20.78 30.97
C CYS A 512 13.54 -20.41 32.41
N GLU A 513 14.75 -19.84 32.62
CA GLU A 513 15.18 -19.40 33.94
C GLU A 513 14.35 -18.21 34.43
N ALA A 514 13.77 -18.33 35.63
CA ALA A 514 13.00 -17.24 36.25
C ALA A 514 13.86 -15.98 36.49
N ALA A 515 15.19 -16.12 36.59
CA ALA A 515 16.11 -15.01 36.74
C ALA A 515 16.11 -14.07 35.52
N SER A 516 16.07 -14.61 34.30
CA SER A 516 16.02 -13.81 33.07
C SER A 516 14.71 -13.03 32.96
N LEU A 517 13.59 -13.62 33.35
CA LEU A 517 12.29 -12.95 33.34
C LEU A 517 12.18 -11.86 34.42
N ARG A 518 12.92 -12.02 35.53
CA ARG A 518 12.87 -11.08 36.66
C ARG A 518 13.38 -9.69 36.27
N SER A 519 14.43 -9.55 35.44
CA SER A 519 14.93 -8.23 35.02
C SER A 519 13.91 -7.47 34.16
N LEU A 520 13.20 -8.17 33.27
CA LEU A 520 12.14 -7.60 32.45
C LEU A 520 10.92 -7.17 33.31
N ALA A 521 10.56 -8.03 34.27
CA ALA A 521 9.38 -7.84 35.10
C ALA A 521 9.53 -6.80 36.21
N LEU A 522 10.75 -6.59 36.72
CA LEU A 522 11.07 -5.57 37.73
C LEU A 522 11.45 -4.22 37.10
N SER A 523 11.42 -4.10 35.77
CA SER A 523 11.71 -2.82 35.10
C SER A 523 10.73 -1.72 35.52
N GLU A 524 11.27 -0.53 35.79
CA GLU A 524 10.46 0.67 36.01
C GLU A 524 9.86 1.22 34.70
N ASP A 525 10.18 0.65 33.54
CA ASP A 525 9.50 0.95 32.28
C ASP A 525 8.29 0.01 32.10
N LEU A 526 7.07 0.52 32.29
CA LEU A 526 5.85 -0.29 32.11
C LEU A 526 5.67 -0.75 30.67
N ARG A 527 6.26 -0.07 29.68
CA ARG A 527 6.19 -0.47 28.27
C ARG A 527 6.84 -1.84 28.08
N LEU A 528 7.94 -2.11 28.77
CA LEU A 528 8.63 -3.39 28.75
C LEU A 528 7.79 -4.49 29.39
N ARG A 529 7.17 -4.23 30.55
CA ARG A 529 6.30 -5.19 31.24
C ARG A 529 5.07 -5.53 30.40
N MET A 530 4.48 -4.54 29.72
CA MET A 530 3.38 -4.77 28.77
C MET A 530 3.83 -5.57 27.55
N ALA A 531 4.99 -5.25 26.95
CA ALA A 531 5.52 -6.01 25.82
C ALA A 531 5.81 -7.48 26.19
N LEU A 532 6.31 -7.74 27.40
CA LEU A 532 6.47 -9.08 27.94
C LEU A 532 5.13 -9.84 28.02
N LEU A 533 4.08 -9.19 28.53
CA LEU A 533 2.73 -9.78 28.59
C LEU A 533 2.14 -10.02 27.19
N GLY A 534 2.31 -9.08 26.26
CA GLY A 534 1.87 -9.24 24.87
C GLY A 534 2.56 -10.41 24.18
N ALA A 535 3.89 -10.53 24.34
CA ALA A 535 4.65 -11.67 23.83
C ALA A 535 4.20 -13.00 24.46
N GLN A 536 3.90 -12.99 25.76
CA GLN A 536 3.37 -14.16 26.48
C GLN A 536 2.03 -14.65 25.93
N GLN A 537 1.17 -13.76 25.44
CA GLN A 537 -0.10 -14.13 24.80
C GLN A 537 0.10 -14.85 23.45
N GLN A 538 1.23 -14.64 22.77
CA GLN A 538 1.51 -15.25 21.46
C GLN A 538 2.21 -16.62 21.52
N VAL A 539 2.52 -17.12 22.72
CA VAL A 539 3.16 -18.44 22.94
C VAL A 539 2.41 -19.61 22.25
N PRO A 540 1.06 -19.69 22.28
CA PRO A 540 0.35 -20.78 21.61
C PRO A 540 0.54 -20.80 20.08
N LEU A 541 0.76 -19.63 19.46
CA LEU A 541 0.93 -19.49 18.02
C LEU A 541 2.39 -19.73 17.58
N LEU A 542 3.35 -19.18 18.33
CA LEU A 542 4.75 -19.08 17.90
C LEU A 542 5.69 -20.08 18.57
N GLY A 543 5.23 -20.80 19.59
CA GLY A 543 5.97 -21.85 20.29
C GLY A 543 6.82 -21.34 21.46
N ALA A 544 6.82 -22.12 22.55
CA ALA A 544 7.55 -21.80 23.78
C ALA A 544 9.08 -21.75 23.65
N PRO A 545 9.77 -22.65 22.89
CA PRO A 545 11.24 -22.66 22.84
C PRO A 545 11.85 -21.38 22.29
N GLU A 546 11.33 -20.88 21.17
CA GLU A 546 11.81 -19.65 20.53
C GLU A 546 11.45 -18.41 21.35
N MET A 547 10.28 -18.42 22.01
CA MET A 547 9.91 -17.36 22.94
C MET A 547 10.87 -17.27 24.13
N ALA A 548 11.30 -18.42 24.67
CA ALA A 548 12.27 -18.47 25.76
C ALA A 548 13.64 -17.89 25.35
N LYS A 549 14.08 -18.11 24.09
CA LYS A 549 15.30 -17.48 23.55
C LYS A 549 15.14 -15.97 23.44
N LEU A 550 14.02 -15.49 22.89
CA LEU A 550 13.72 -14.06 22.78
C LEU A 550 13.73 -13.37 24.15
N PHE A 551 13.12 -13.99 25.16
CA PHE A 551 13.08 -13.42 26.52
C PHE A 551 14.45 -13.35 27.18
N ARG A 552 15.31 -14.36 26.99
CA ARG A 552 16.71 -14.29 27.45
C ARG A 552 17.46 -13.15 26.76
N PHE A 553 17.32 -13.02 25.44
CA PHE A 553 17.95 -11.95 24.67
C PHE A 553 17.49 -10.55 25.13
N ALA A 554 16.18 -10.35 25.30
CA ALA A 554 15.64 -9.09 25.81
C ALA A 554 16.11 -8.80 27.25
N ALA A 555 16.23 -9.82 28.10
CA ALA A 555 16.73 -9.66 29.46
C ALA A 555 18.19 -9.19 29.49
N THR A 556 19.05 -9.72 28.59
CA THR A 556 20.43 -9.26 28.41
C THR A 556 20.49 -7.80 28.00
N LEU A 557 19.68 -7.39 27.01
CA LEU A 557 19.62 -5.99 26.58
C LEU A 557 19.24 -5.03 27.70
N VAL A 558 18.31 -5.40 28.58
CA VAL A 558 17.98 -4.59 29.76
C VAL A 558 19.16 -4.49 30.73
N GLN A 559 19.90 -5.58 30.95
CA GLN A 559 21.09 -5.58 31.81
C GLN A 559 22.23 -4.70 31.23
N GLU A 560 22.30 -4.60 29.90
CA GLU A 560 23.23 -3.73 29.17
C GLU A 560 22.75 -2.27 29.08
N GLY A 561 21.62 -1.92 29.69
CA GLY A 561 21.08 -0.56 29.69
C GLY A 561 20.36 -0.17 28.39
N GLN A 562 19.84 -1.15 27.63
CA GLN A 562 19.13 -0.94 26.36
C GLN A 562 17.64 -1.35 26.43
N PRO A 563 16.82 -0.71 27.27
CA PRO A 563 15.42 -1.08 27.45
C PRO A 563 14.57 -0.90 26.19
N ASP A 564 14.84 0.10 25.35
CA ASP A 564 14.09 0.28 24.10
C ASP A 564 14.37 -0.84 23.09
N ALA A 565 15.62 -1.31 23.00
CA ALA A 565 15.99 -2.46 22.16
C ALA A 565 15.30 -3.74 22.65
N ALA A 566 15.28 -3.95 23.97
CA ALA A 566 14.58 -5.07 24.58
C ALA A 566 13.07 -5.02 24.29
N ARG A 567 12.46 -3.83 24.36
CA ARG A 567 11.04 -3.63 24.03
C ARG A 567 10.78 -3.99 22.57
N LEU A 568 11.60 -3.49 21.63
CA LEU A 568 11.44 -3.79 20.20
C LEU A 568 11.53 -5.29 19.93
N ALA A 569 12.46 -5.99 20.56
CA ALA A 569 12.55 -7.45 20.47
C ALA A 569 11.26 -8.13 20.98
N LEU A 570 10.73 -7.69 22.12
CA LEU A 570 9.49 -8.24 22.70
C LEU A 570 8.22 -7.89 21.91
N LEU A 571 8.24 -6.91 21.01
CA LEU A 571 7.11 -6.58 20.14
C LEU A 571 7.04 -7.48 18.89
N LEU A 572 8.14 -8.12 18.49
CA LEU A 572 8.20 -9.00 17.31
C LEU A 572 7.08 -10.06 17.27
N PRO A 573 6.79 -10.81 18.36
CA PRO A 573 5.71 -11.80 18.38
C PRO A 573 4.34 -11.23 18.01
N GLN A 574 3.97 -10.12 18.65
CA GLN A 574 2.68 -9.47 18.44
C GLN A 574 2.57 -8.98 17.00
N GLN A 575 3.64 -8.38 16.48
CA GLN A 575 3.62 -7.80 15.15
C GLN A 575 3.57 -8.86 14.03
N LEU A 576 4.07 -10.08 14.24
CA LEU A 576 3.87 -11.21 13.31
C LEU A 576 2.45 -11.78 13.41
N ALA A 577 1.90 -11.87 14.63
CA ALA A 577 0.53 -12.29 14.85
C ALA A 577 -0.48 -11.33 14.20
N ASP A 578 -0.23 -10.02 14.29
CA ASP A 578 -1.09 -8.99 13.71
C ASP A 578 -1.12 -9.03 12.17
N GLU A 579 -0.02 -9.43 11.53
CA GLU A 579 0.01 -9.64 10.08
C GLU A 579 -0.99 -10.71 9.63
N THR A 580 -1.10 -11.79 10.41
CA THR A 580 -2.04 -12.90 10.13
C THR A 580 -3.49 -12.54 10.42
N LYS A 581 -3.72 -11.68 11.42
CA LYS A 581 -5.05 -11.14 11.70
C LYS A 581 -5.52 -10.19 10.61
N ARG A 582 -4.60 -9.45 9.97
CA ARG A 582 -4.91 -8.55 8.85
C ARG A 582 -5.31 -9.33 7.60
N LEU A 583 -4.52 -10.33 7.22
CA LEU A 583 -4.80 -11.22 6.10
C LEU A 583 -4.42 -12.68 6.43
N PRO A 584 -5.33 -13.65 6.27
CA PRO A 584 -5.13 -15.04 6.70
C PRO A 584 -4.30 -15.87 5.70
N LEU A 585 -3.11 -15.36 5.31
CA LEU A 585 -2.25 -15.92 4.25
C LEU A 585 -1.21 -16.94 4.71
N TYR A 586 -1.11 -17.20 6.01
CA TYR A 586 -0.10 -18.07 6.58
C TYR A 586 -0.72 -19.20 7.41
N GLU A 587 -0.12 -20.37 7.34
CA GLU A 587 -0.37 -21.42 8.33
C GLU A 587 0.39 -21.12 9.63
N PRO A 588 -0.14 -21.53 10.81
CA PRO A 588 0.54 -21.31 12.09
C PRO A 588 1.99 -21.80 12.14
N ALA A 589 2.29 -22.94 11.49
CA ALA A 589 3.64 -23.50 11.44
C ALA A 589 4.62 -22.64 10.63
N GLU A 590 4.16 -22.02 9.53
CA GLU A 590 4.99 -21.14 8.70
C GLU A 590 5.37 -19.86 9.46
N LEU A 591 4.43 -19.30 10.22
CA LEU A 591 4.68 -18.15 11.09
C LEU A 591 5.66 -18.46 12.22
N ALA A 592 5.51 -19.62 12.87
CA ALA A 592 6.44 -20.05 13.90
C ALA A 592 7.87 -20.20 13.34
N GLN A 593 8.01 -20.68 12.10
CA GLN A 593 9.31 -20.78 11.42
C GLN A 593 9.89 -19.39 11.07
N CYS A 594 9.06 -18.44 10.62
CA CYS A 594 9.50 -17.06 10.39
C CYS A 594 9.95 -16.39 11.69
N PHE A 595 9.21 -16.61 12.78
CA PHE A 595 9.59 -16.11 14.11
C PHE A 595 10.92 -16.70 14.59
N ALA A 596 11.09 -18.03 14.49
CA ALA A 596 12.34 -18.71 14.84
C ALA A 596 13.53 -18.13 14.07
N SER A 597 13.34 -17.85 12.78
CA SER A 597 14.35 -17.26 11.89
C SER A 597 14.75 -15.85 12.33
N CYS A 598 13.79 -15.01 12.71
CA CYS A 598 14.07 -13.67 13.25
C CYS A 598 14.77 -13.73 14.62
N VAL A 599 14.36 -14.65 15.51
CA VAL A 599 15.01 -14.85 16.81
C VAL A 599 16.45 -15.32 16.64
N GLN A 600 16.70 -16.20 15.68
CA GLN A 600 18.06 -16.65 15.34
C GLN A 600 18.91 -15.49 14.81
N ALA A 601 18.37 -14.64 13.93
CA ALA A 601 19.09 -13.46 13.44
C ALA A 601 19.49 -12.49 14.57
N LEU A 602 18.62 -12.29 15.57
CA LEU A 602 18.95 -11.51 16.77
C LEU A 602 20.08 -12.17 17.58
N ALA A 603 20.06 -13.49 17.72
CA ALA A 603 21.12 -14.25 18.39
C ALA A 603 22.46 -14.17 17.63
N ASP A 604 22.42 -14.08 16.30
CA ASP A 604 23.59 -13.96 15.42
C ASP A 604 24.13 -12.51 15.30
N GLY A 605 23.60 -11.58 16.10
CA GLY A 605 24.13 -10.21 16.25
C GLY A 605 23.36 -9.12 15.53
N MET A 606 22.21 -9.42 14.91
CA MET A 606 21.31 -8.39 14.38
C MET A 606 20.71 -7.57 15.54
N SER A 607 20.77 -6.24 15.45
CA SER A 607 20.12 -5.39 16.47
C SER A 607 18.58 -5.39 16.31
N PRO A 608 17.81 -5.24 17.39
CA PRO A 608 16.34 -5.08 17.30
C PRO A 608 15.91 -3.88 16.45
N PHE A 609 16.72 -2.82 16.41
CA PHE A 609 16.48 -1.65 15.56
C PHE A 609 16.67 -1.98 14.08
N ALA A 610 17.70 -2.75 13.72
CA ALA A 610 17.89 -3.22 12.35
C ALA A 610 16.72 -4.12 11.91
N LEU A 611 16.25 -5.00 12.79
CA LEU A 611 15.09 -5.85 12.49
C LEU A 611 13.80 -5.04 12.32
N ALA A 612 13.59 -4.03 13.17
CA ALA A 612 12.48 -3.09 13.02
C ALA A 612 12.56 -2.31 11.70
N ALA A 613 13.77 -1.90 11.29
CA ALA A 613 14.00 -1.24 10.01
C ALA A 613 13.69 -2.17 8.81
N VAL A 614 14.14 -3.43 8.83
CA VAL A 614 13.79 -4.41 7.78
C VAL A 614 12.27 -4.56 7.65
N ARG A 615 11.55 -4.59 8.78
CA ARG A 615 10.10 -4.69 8.77
C ARG A 615 9.39 -3.43 8.28
N SER A 616 10.02 -2.27 8.41
CA SER A 616 9.48 -1.01 7.90
C SER A 616 9.42 -0.94 6.37
N PHE A 617 10.08 -1.88 5.66
CA PHE A 617 9.98 -2.00 4.20
C PHE A 617 8.63 -2.56 3.72
N GLY A 618 7.76 -3.02 4.62
CA GLY A 618 6.45 -3.54 4.24
C GLY A 618 6.50 -4.87 3.48
N LEU A 619 7.59 -5.62 3.61
CA LEU A 619 7.74 -6.95 3.00
C LEU A 619 7.02 -8.02 3.82
N ALA A 620 6.53 -9.07 3.16
CA ALA A 620 5.87 -10.20 3.82
C ALA A 620 6.77 -10.88 4.88
N ALA A 621 6.16 -11.49 5.90
CA ALA A 621 6.88 -12.14 7.01
C ALA A 621 8.00 -13.13 6.56
N PRO A 622 7.80 -14.02 5.57
CA PRO A 622 8.86 -14.92 5.09
C PRO A 622 10.04 -14.17 4.47
N THR A 623 9.76 -13.11 3.70
CA THR A 623 10.78 -12.26 3.10
C THR A 623 11.59 -11.52 4.17
N THR A 624 10.90 -10.95 5.16
CA THR A 624 11.51 -10.30 6.32
C THR A 624 12.45 -11.26 7.07
N ALA A 625 11.99 -12.49 7.34
CA ALA A 625 12.78 -13.50 8.04
C ALA A 625 14.07 -13.85 7.29
N ARG A 626 14.00 -14.01 5.96
CA ARG A 626 15.18 -14.26 5.11
C ARG A 626 16.15 -13.08 5.09
N LEU A 627 15.65 -11.84 4.98
CA LEU A 627 16.47 -10.63 5.04
C LEU A 627 17.16 -10.47 6.40
N ALA A 628 16.47 -10.80 7.49
CA ALA A 628 17.04 -10.79 8.83
C ALA A 628 18.19 -11.81 8.95
N GLN A 629 18.00 -13.03 8.45
CA GLN A 629 19.04 -14.06 8.44
C GLN A 629 20.27 -13.67 7.60
N SER A 630 20.08 -13.02 6.45
CA SER A 630 21.20 -12.58 5.62
C SER A 630 21.95 -11.37 6.19
N HIS A 631 21.38 -10.65 7.17
CA HIS A 631 21.89 -9.37 7.64
C HIS A 631 23.33 -9.45 8.16
N ALA A 632 23.68 -10.51 8.89
CA ALA A 632 25.02 -10.67 9.46
C ALA A 632 26.12 -10.75 8.38
N ALA A 633 25.82 -11.38 7.24
CA ALA A 633 26.75 -11.51 6.11
C ALA A 633 26.68 -10.32 5.13
N HIS A 634 25.51 -9.68 5.02
CA HIS A 634 25.24 -8.63 4.02
C HIS A 634 24.54 -7.39 4.62
N PRO A 635 25.15 -6.68 5.59
CA PRO A 635 24.51 -5.54 6.26
C PRO A 635 24.15 -4.38 5.32
N GLN A 636 24.90 -4.22 4.22
CA GLN A 636 24.68 -3.20 3.19
C GLN A 636 23.34 -3.31 2.46
N VAL A 637 22.70 -4.49 2.46
CA VAL A 637 21.38 -4.71 1.83
C VAL A 637 20.33 -3.82 2.49
N VAL A 638 20.30 -3.76 3.83
CA VAL A 638 19.29 -2.98 4.57
C VAL A 638 19.44 -1.49 4.29
N ALA A 639 20.67 -0.99 4.20
CA ALA A 639 20.93 0.41 3.84
C ALA A 639 20.47 0.75 2.42
N ALA A 640 20.74 -0.15 1.45
CA ALA A 640 20.31 0.03 0.07
C ALA A 640 18.77 0.01 -0.07
N LEU A 641 18.08 -0.89 0.64
CA LEU A 641 16.62 -0.95 0.66
C LEU A 641 16.00 0.30 1.28
N SER A 642 16.60 0.85 2.34
CA SER A 642 16.15 2.11 2.95
C SER A 642 16.28 3.29 1.99
N ALA A 643 17.43 3.40 1.29
CA ALA A 643 17.62 4.43 0.26
C ALA A 643 16.60 4.30 -0.89
N LEU A 644 16.37 3.06 -1.36
CA LEU A 644 15.38 2.77 -2.38
C LEU A 644 13.96 3.15 -1.94
N GLN A 645 13.56 2.82 -0.70
CA GLN A 645 12.25 3.18 -0.16
C GLN A 645 12.06 4.71 -0.10
N GLN A 646 13.06 5.44 0.40
CA GLN A 646 13.03 6.90 0.41
C GLN A 646 12.88 7.47 -1.01
N ARG A 647 13.58 6.88 -1.99
CA ARG A 647 13.49 7.31 -3.39
C ARG A 647 12.14 7.00 -4.02
N PHE A 648 11.54 5.85 -3.71
CA PHE A 648 10.19 5.51 -4.14
C PHE A 648 9.15 6.51 -3.66
N VAL A 649 9.19 6.89 -2.38
CA VAL A 649 8.28 7.89 -1.80
C VAL A 649 8.43 9.24 -2.51
N GLN A 650 9.68 9.66 -2.76
CA GLN A 650 9.95 10.89 -3.50
C GLN A 650 9.38 10.83 -4.92
N PHE A 651 9.63 9.75 -5.66
CA PHE A 651 9.16 9.58 -7.03
C PHE A 651 7.63 9.57 -7.14
N ARG A 652 6.94 8.78 -6.31
CA ARG A 652 5.46 8.72 -6.30
C ARG A 652 4.81 10.07 -6.00
N GLY A 653 5.43 10.86 -5.13
CA GLY A 653 4.92 12.20 -4.82
C GLY A 653 5.25 13.29 -5.85
N ALA A 654 6.00 12.94 -6.90
CA ALA A 654 6.48 13.87 -7.91
C ALA A 654 5.81 13.64 -9.28
N VAL A 655 4.72 12.87 -9.37
CA VAL A 655 4.09 12.46 -10.65
C VAL A 655 3.84 13.63 -11.61
N LEU A 656 3.48 14.81 -11.09
CA LEU A 656 3.21 16.02 -11.87
C LEU A 656 4.33 17.06 -11.79
N ASP A 657 5.38 16.77 -11.02
CA ASP A 657 6.51 17.67 -10.81
C ASP A 657 7.42 17.64 -12.06
N PRO A 658 7.92 18.80 -12.53
CA PRO A 658 8.96 18.85 -13.55
C PRO A 658 10.19 17.99 -13.25
N LEU A 659 10.48 17.71 -11.97
CA LEU A 659 11.59 16.88 -11.48
C LEU A 659 11.33 15.36 -11.53
N ALA A 660 10.13 14.93 -11.95
CA ALA A 660 9.79 13.50 -11.99
C ALA A 660 10.81 12.65 -12.77
N PRO A 661 11.28 13.07 -13.98
CA PRO A 661 12.26 12.29 -14.73
C PRO A 661 13.60 12.15 -14.01
N GLU A 662 14.11 13.22 -13.38
CA GLU A 662 15.36 13.19 -12.63
C GLU A 662 15.24 12.27 -11.39
N LEU A 663 14.08 12.27 -10.73
CA LEU A 663 13.80 11.35 -9.62
C LEU A 663 13.67 9.89 -10.09
N ALA A 664 13.14 9.65 -11.29
CA ALA A 664 13.07 8.33 -11.91
C ALA A 664 14.47 7.76 -12.20
N GLU A 665 15.39 8.59 -12.68
CA GLU A 665 16.80 8.20 -12.91
C GLU A 665 17.52 7.79 -11.61
N LEU A 666 17.32 8.59 -10.55
CA LEU A 666 17.85 8.26 -9.21
C LEU A 666 17.20 6.98 -8.66
N LEU A 667 15.89 6.81 -8.84
CA LEU A 667 15.17 5.59 -8.46
C LEU A 667 15.73 4.35 -9.15
N ASN A 668 16.00 4.44 -10.45
CA ASN A 668 16.61 3.35 -11.21
C ASN A 668 18.01 3.00 -10.67
N THR A 669 18.81 4.01 -10.29
CA THR A 669 20.15 3.78 -9.74
C THR A 669 20.09 3.10 -8.37
N ASP A 670 19.24 3.61 -7.48
CA ASP A 670 19.05 3.01 -6.14
C ASP A 670 18.48 1.59 -6.25
N PHE A 671 17.57 1.35 -7.21
CA PHE A 671 17.02 0.02 -7.50
C PHE A 671 18.08 -0.96 -7.99
N GLN A 672 18.93 -0.58 -8.97
CA GLN A 672 19.99 -1.48 -9.45
C GLN A 672 20.99 -1.83 -8.35
N ARG A 673 21.37 -0.85 -7.52
CA ARG A 673 22.25 -1.09 -6.38
C ARG A 673 21.63 -2.09 -5.41
N ALA A 674 20.34 -1.92 -5.07
CA ALA A 674 19.64 -2.86 -4.20
C ALA A 674 19.54 -4.26 -4.84
N ARG A 675 19.17 -4.34 -6.12
CA ARG A 675 19.09 -5.58 -6.89
C ARG A 675 20.41 -6.35 -6.90
N GLN A 676 21.53 -5.69 -7.19
CA GLN A 676 22.84 -6.33 -7.19
C GLN A 676 23.17 -6.94 -5.82
N LEU A 677 22.99 -6.17 -4.75
CA LEU A 677 23.26 -6.62 -3.39
C LEU A 677 22.34 -7.77 -2.95
N LEU A 678 21.07 -7.76 -3.38
CA LEU A 678 20.13 -8.85 -3.12
C LEU A 678 20.52 -10.13 -3.87
N LEU A 679 20.98 -10.03 -5.12
CA LEU A 679 21.46 -11.19 -5.87
C LEU A 679 22.72 -11.79 -5.22
N GLU A 680 23.68 -10.95 -4.81
CA GLU A 680 24.87 -11.37 -4.07
C GLU A 680 24.54 -12.06 -2.74
N ALA A 681 23.43 -11.68 -2.10
CA ALA A 681 22.93 -12.28 -0.86
C ALA A 681 22.02 -13.52 -1.07
N GLY A 682 21.82 -13.99 -2.32
CA GLY A 682 20.92 -15.12 -2.61
C GLY A 682 19.43 -14.81 -2.40
N LEU A 683 19.06 -13.52 -2.50
CA LEU A 683 17.72 -12.98 -2.30
C LEU A 683 17.12 -12.44 -3.61
N GLY A 684 17.41 -13.09 -4.74
CA GLY A 684 16.90 -12.70 -6.07
C GLY A 684 15.36 -12.55 -6.11
N GLY A 685 14.62 -13.42 -5.43
CA GLY A 685 13.15 -13.30 -5.33
C GLY A 685 12.66 -12.01 -4.67
N VAL A 686 13.44 -11.40 -3.77
CA VAL A 686 13.13 -10.09 -3.18
C VAL A 686 13.34 -8.97 -4.20
N SER A 687 14.38 -9.09 -5.03
CA SER A 687 14.60 -8.15 -6.13
C SER A 687 13.43 -8.17 -7.11
N GLU A 688 12.86 -9.35 -7.39
CA GLU A 688 11.67 -9.48 -8.24
C GLU A 688 10.43 -8.86 -7.61
N GLN A 689 10.21 -9.02 -6.30
CA GLN A 689 9.15 -8.32 -5.58
C GLN A 689 9.28 -6.79 -5.72
N LEU A 690 10.49 -6.24 -5.54
CA LEU A 690 10.74 -4.81 -5.69
C LEU A 690 10.59 -4.34 -7.16
N ARG A 691 10.94 -5.18 -8.14
CA ARG A 691 10.76 -4.91 -9.57
C ARG A 691 9.28 -4.72 -9.90
N SER A 692 8.41 -5.55 -9.32
CA SER A 692 6.95 -5.41 -9.48
C SER A 692 6.46 -4.05 -8.98
N THR A 693 6.88 -3.63 -7.78
CA THR A 693 6.53 -2.31 -7.23
C THR A 693 7.03 -1.16 -8.12
N LEU A 694 8.19 -1.32 -8.77
CA LEU A 694 8.73 -0.35 -9.72
C LEU A 694 7.89 -0.26 -11.01
N ILE A 695 7.50 -1.40 -11.58
CA ILE A 695 6.66 -1.48 -12.79
C ILE A 695 5.33 -0.74 -12.56
N GLU A 696 4.65 -1.04 -11.46
CA GLU A 696 3.37 -0.40 -11.13
C GLU A 696 3.52 1.11 -10.86
N ALA A 697 4.65 1.53 -10.26
CA ALA A 697 4.93 2.94 -10.05
C ALA A 697 5.12 3.70 -11.37
N TYR A 698 5.81 3.12 -12.35
CA TYR A 698 5.94 3.71 -13.69
C TYR A 698 4.60 3.74 -14.43
N ASP A 699 3.89 2.61 -14.53
CA ASP A 699 2.61 2.52 -15.26
C ASP A 699 1.61 3.57 -14.78
N ALA A 700 1.43 3.67 -13.46
CA ALA A 700 0.47 4.60 -12.89
C ALA A 700 0.91 6.08 -12.97
N THR A 701 2.22 6.37 -12.89
CA THR A 701 2.76 7.72 -13.16
C THR A 701 2.50 8.13 -14.60
N LEU A 702 2.75 7.22 -15.55
CA LEU A 702 2.54 7.45 -16.98
C LEU A 702 1.06 7.63 -17.32
N LYS A 703 0.16 6.80 -16.77
CA LYS A 703 -1.29 6.96 -16.92
C LYS A 703 -1.78 8.32 -16.40
N SER A 704 -1.21 8.77 -15.28
CA SER A 704 -1.54 10.08 -14.70
C SER A 704 -1.13 11.24 -15.59
N LEU A 705 0.12 11.23 -16.08
CA LEU A 705 0.62 12.26 -16.99
C LEU A 705 -0.15 12.27 -18.31
N LEU A 706 -0.47 11.09 -18.84
CA LEU A 706 -1.24 10.96 -20.08
C LEU A 706 -2.67 11.45 -19.90
N THR A 707 -3.34 11.09 -18.81
CA THR A 707 -4.70 11.55 -18.50
C THR A 707 -4.76 13.08 -18.42
N GLN A 708 -3.78 13.72 -17.77
CA GLN A 708 -3.69 15.18 -17.72
C GLN A 708 -3.52 15.79 -19.12
N ALA A 709 -2.60 15.23 -19.92
CA ALA A 709 -2.34 15.69 -21.27
C ALA A 709 -3.61 15.61 -22.15
N VAL A 710 -4.40 14.55 -22.00
CA VAL A 710 -5.65 14.35 -22.74
C VAL A 710 -6.78 15.27 -22.27
N ILE A 711 -7.01 15.37 -20.96
CA ILE A 711 -8.13 16.17 -20.41
C ILE A 711 -7.90 17.67 -20.65
N ASP A 712 -6.68 18.15 -20.46
CA ASP A 712 -6.37 19.59 -20.52
C ASP A 712 -5.84 20.05 -21.87
N GLY A 713 -5.47 19.12 -22.76
CA GLY A 713 -4.72 19.43 -23.97
C GLY A 713 -3.30 19.93 -23.70
N ASP A 714 -2.71 19.61 -22.55
CA ASP A 714 -1.42 20.13 -22.10
C ASP A 714 -0.23 19.41 -22.77
N THR A 715 0.40 20.10 -23.73
CA THR A 715 1.62 19.62 -24.41
C THR A 715 2.79 19.42 -23.44
N GLY A 716 2.87 20.20 -22.35
CA GLY A 716 3.93 20.07 -21.35
C GLY A 716 3.87 18.73 -20.61
N SER A 717 2.66 18.31 -20.21
CA SER A 717 2.42 16.99 -19.62
C SER A 717 2.70 15.86 -20.60
N TYR A 718 2.37 16.03 -21.89
CA TYR A 718 2.73 15.04 -22.91
C TYR A 718 4.26 14.90 -23.08
N CYS A 719 5.01 16.00 -23.11
CA CYS A 719 6.48 15.95 -23.16
C CYS A 719 7.07 15.25 -21.92
N ARG A 720 6.52 15.49 -20.72
CA ARG A 720 6.92 14.80 -19.48
C ARG A 720 6.61 13.31 -19.55
N TYR A 721 5.43 12.94 -20.04
CA TYR A 721 5.03 11.55 -20.29
C TYR A 721 6.05 10.83 -21.18
N LEU A 722 6.45 11.43 -22.31
CA LEU A 722 7.46 10.86 -23.21
C LEU A 722 8.84 10.75 -22.56
N ARG A 723 9.27 11.74 -21.76
CA ARG A 723 10.53 11.65 -20.98
C ARG A 723 10.47 10.50 -19.97
N MET A 724 9.35 10.34 -19.28
CA MET A 724 9.17 9.27 -18.29
C MET A 724 9.21 7.87 -18.95
N MET A 725 8.63 7.73 -20.14
CA MET A 725 8.75 6.49 -20.94
C MET A 725 10.22 6.14 -21.24
N LEU A 726 11.06 7.13 -21.54
CA LEU A 726 12.50 6.91 -21.75
C LEU A 726 13.22 6.49 -20.46
N CYS A 727 12.85 7.05 -19.30
CA CYS A 727 13.38 6.63 -18.01
C CYS A 727 13.02 5.17 -17.69
N TRP A 728 11.79 4.75 -18.01
CA TRP A 728 11.36 3.36 -17.84
C TRP A 728 12.14 2.41 -18.76
N LEU A 729 12.26 2.75 -20.06
CA LEU A 729 13.08 1.98 -21.01
C LEU A 729 14.54 1.87 -20.56
N ALA A 730 15.12 2.93 -20.00
CA ALA A 730 16.48 2.90 -19.46
C ALA A 730 16.61 1.95 -18.25
N SER A 731 15.58 1.87 -17.41
CA SER A 731 15.51 0.90 -16.30
C SER A 731 15.45 -0.54 -16.81
N ILE A 732 14.65 -0.79 -17.85
CA ILE A 732 14.50 -2.09 -18.49
C ILE A 732 15.80 -2.56 -19.13
N ALA A 733 16.53 -1.66 -19.81
CA ALA A 733 17.78 -1.96 -20.49
C ALA A 733 18.92 -2.45 -19.57
N GLN A 734 18.75 -2.35 -18.25
CA GLN A 734 19.71 -2.83 -17.24
C GLN A 734 19.43 -4.29 -16.80
N GLN A 735 18.42 -4.92 -17.40
CA GLN A 735 18.04 -6.31 -17.16
C GLN A 735 18.70 -7.22 -18.21
N HIS A 736 18.61 -8.54 -18.02
CA HIS A 736 19.02 -9.48 -19.07
C HIS A 736 17.94 -9.51 -20.14
N LEU A 737 18.28 -9.06 -21.35
CA LEU A 737 17.40 -9.00 -22.50
C LEU A 737 17.88 -10.00 -23.55
N THR A 738 16.96 -10.60 -24.29
CA THR A 738 17.28 -11.35 -25.52
C THR A 738 17.65 -10.38 -26.65
N PRO A 739 18.39 -10.82 -27.68
CA PRO A 739 18.72 -9.96 -28.83
C PRO A 739 17.47 -9.36 -29.52
N GLN A 740 16.38 -10.14 -29.55
CA GLN A 740 15.08 -9.72 -30.06
C GLN A 740 14.52 -8.54 -29.25
N GLU A 741 14.50 -8.67 -27.92
CA GLU A 741 14.02 -7.62 -27.03
C GLU A 741 14.89 -6.36 -27.10
N GLU A 742 16.22 -6.51 -27.19
CA GLU A 742 17.13 -5.37 -27.36
C GLU A 742 16.80 -4.58 -28.63
N GLN A 743 16.56 -5.26 -29.75
CA GLN A 743 16.18 -4.64 -31.02
C GLN A 743 14.85 -3.88 -30.92
N VAL A 744 13.81 -4.52 -30.37
CA VAL A 744 12.47 -3.91 -30.24
C VAL A 744 12.49 -2.70 -29.30
N LEU A 745 13.16 -2.81 -28.15
CA LEU A 745 13.25 -1.70 -27.19
C LEU A 745 14.08 -0.53 -27.73
N ALA A 746 15.09 -0.79 -28.56
CA ALA A 746 15.84 0.26 -29.27
C ALA A 746 14.95 1.00 -30.28
N LEU A 747 14.09 0.28 -31.00
CA LEU A 747 13.10 0.86 -31.92
C LEU A 747 12.08 1.73 -31.18
N PHE A 748 11.52 1.23 -30.07
CA PHE A 748 10.61 2.03 -29.22
C PHE A 748 11.26 3.31 -28.73
N ARG A 749 12.52 3.24 -28.28
CA ARG A 749 13.29 4.41 -27.86
C ARG A 749 13.47 5.43 -29.00
N HIS A 750 13.66 4.95 -30.23
CA HIS A 750 13.77 5.81 -31.41
C HIS A 750 12.44 6.54 -31.68
N TRP A 751 11.32 5.81 -31.75
CA TRP A 751 9.99 6.39 -32.00
C TRP A 751 9.56 7.39 -30.93
N ILE A 752 9.86 7.12 -29.64
CA ILE A 752 9.58 8.08 -28.56
C ILE A 752 10.35 9.39 -28.75
N LYS A 753 11.61 9.34 -29.19
CA LYS A 753 12.39 10.55 -29.49
C LYS A 753 11.84 11.32 -30.66
N GLU A 754 11.29 10.65 -31.67
CA GLU A 754 10.62 11.33 -32.79
C GLU A 754 9.34 12.04 -32.34
N TRP A 755 8.50 11.39 -31.50
CA TRP A 755 7.31 12.05 -30.95
C TRP A 755 7.63 13.25 -30.06
N GLN A 756 8.80 13.27 -29.38
CA GLN A 756 9.25 14.46 -28.64
C GLN A 756 9.49 15.68 -29.55
N GLN A 757 9.73 15.47 -30.84
CA GLN A 757 9.95 16.54 -31.82
C GLN A 757 8.68 16.87 -32.64
N GLY A 758 7.61 16.08 -32.48
CA GLY A 758 6.35 16.23 -33.20
C GLY A 758 5.23 16.84 -32.35
N PRO A 759 4.07 17.14 -32.95
CA PRO A 759 2.89 17.58 -32.21
C PRO A 759 2.31 16.42 -31.37
N MET A 760 1.51 16.78 -30.36
CA MET A 760 0.71 15.82 -29.61
C MET A 760 -0.34 15.16 -30.54
N PRO A 761 -0.54 13.83 -30.47
CA PRO A 761 -1.58 13.15 -31.25
C PRO A 761 -3.00 13.63 -30.91
N ASP A 762 -3.91 13.55 -31.89
CA ASP A 762 -5.33 13.91 -31.73
C ASP A 762 -6.13 12.83 -30.97
N SER A 763 -5.63 11.59 -30.93
CA SER A 763 -6.25 10.46 -30.22
C SER A 763 -5.20 9.59 -29.55
N PHE A 764 -5.57 9.06 -28.38
CA PHE A 764 -4.80 8.12 -27.57
C PHE A 764 -5.52 6.78 -27.37
N GLU A 765 -6.60 6.55 -28.12
CA GLU A 765 -7.24 5.23 -28.19
C GLU A 765 -6.22 4.21 -28.73
N ILE A 766 -6.34 2.97 -28.27
CA ILE A 766 -5.47 1.87 -28.65
C ILE A 766 -6.32 0.66 -29.08
N ASP A 767 -5.80 -0.11 -30.02
CA ASP A 767 -6.37 -1.40 -30.38
C ASP A 767 -5.94 -2.50 -29.40
N ASP A 768 -6.63 -3.63 -29.48
CA ASP A 768 -6.29 -4.82 -28.73
C ASP A 768 -4.98 -5.46 -29.24
N ARG A 769 -3.83 -5.03 -28.69
CA ARG A 769 -2.48 -5.49 -29.10
C ARG A 769 -1.81 -6.35 -28.04
N ASN A 770 -1.17 -7.42 -28.49
CA ASN A 770 -0.45 -8.38 -27.65
C ASN A 770 1.06 -8.21 -27.80
N TRP A 771 1.76 -7.95 -26.69
CA TRP A 771 3.21 -7.69 -26.72
C TRP A 771 4.03 -8.76 -27.45
N ARG A 772 3.68 -10.04 -27.36
CA ARG A 772 4.47 -11.10 -27.98
C ARG A 772 4.38 -11.06 -29.50
N VAL A 773 3.16 -10.89 -30.02
CA VAL A 773 2.90 -10.79 -31.47
C VAL A 773 3.59 -9.56 -32.03
N GLU A 774 3.49 -8.42 -31.34
CA GLU A 774 4.14 -7.18 -31.76
C GLU A 774 5.66 -7.29 -31.72
N PHE A 775 6.25 -7.86 -30.66
CA PHE A 775 7.71 -8.04 -30.55
C PHE A 775 8.24 -9.00 -31.63
N ASP A 776 7.52 -10.07 -31.93
CA ASP A 776 7.87 -11.02 -33.00
C ASP A 776 7.80 -10.34 -34.38
N ALA A 777 6.75 -9.55 -34.64
CA ALA A 777 6.60 -8.83 -35.90
C ALA A 777 7.68 -7.74 -36.09
N LEU A 778 8.01 -7.01 -35.03
CA LEU A 778 9.00 -5.92 -35.07
C LEU A 778 10.44 -6.42 -35.19
N ALA A 779 10.73 -7.62 -34.73
CA ALA A 779 12.06 -8.21 -34.80
C ALA A 779 12.29 -9.11 -36.02
N ALA A 780 11.27 -9.31 -36.87
CA ALA A 780 11.39 -10.14 -38.07
C ALA A 780 12.45 -9.60 -39.05
N GLU A 781 13.26 -10.50 -39.62
CA GLU A 781 14.31 -10.12 -40.58
C GLU A 781 13.70 -9.47 -41.84
N GLY A 782 14.24 -8.30 -42.23
CA GLY A 782 13.75 -7.54 -43.39
C GLY A 782 12.49 -6.71 -43.14
N ALA A 783 11.98 -6.66 -41.91
CA ALA A 783 10.89 -5.76 -41.55
C ALA A 783 11.35 -4.29 -41.58
N GLU A 784 10.60 -3.43 -42.25
CA GLU A 784 10.65 -1.97 -42.09
C GLU A 784 9.40 -1.54 -41.31
N PRO A 785 9.37 -1.75 -39.98
CA PRO A 785 8.17 -1.50 -39.20
C PRO A 785 7.83 -0.01 -39.19
N GLU A 786 6.56 0.29 -39.51
CA GLU A 786 6.03 1.64 -39.37
C GLU A 786 5.85 2.01 -37.90
N ARG A 787 6.07 3.29 -37.60
CA ARG A 787 5.79 3.82 -36.26
C ARG A 787 4.31 3.75 -35.97
N TYR A 788 3.96 3.33 -34.75
CA TYR A 788 2.58 3.38 -34.27
C TYR A 788 1.96 4.79 -34.31
N GLU A 789 0.64 4.83 -34.16
CA GLU A 789 -0.17 6.04 -34.17
C GLU A 789 0.15 6.98 -32.99
N ASN A 790 0.41 6.43 -31.81
CA ASN A 790 0.68 7.19 -30.60
C ASN A 790 1.56 6.40 -29.61
N ALA A 791 2.14 7.10 -28.64
CA ALA A 791 3.03 6.51 -27.63
C ALA A 791 2.31 5.70 -26.54
N HIS A 792 0.97 5.78 -26.44
CA HIS A 792 0.18 4.98 -25.48
C HIS A 792 0.20 3.50 -25.85
N VAL A 793 0.29 3.17 -27.14
CA VAL A 793 0.53 1.79 -27.60
C VAL A 793 1.80 1.22 -26.96
N ILE A 794 2.93 1.93 -27.07
CA ILE A 794 4.22 1.47 -26.53
C ILE A 794 4.15 1.32 -25.00
N HIS A 795 3.50 2.27 -24.31
CA HIS A 795 3.28 2.18 -22.86
C HIS A 795 2.55 0.88 -22.51
N ASN A 796 1.42 0.59 -23.16
CA ASN A 796 0.67 -0.64 -22.91
C ASN A 796 1.51 -1.91 -23.18
N LEU A 797 2.24 -1.94 -24.30
CA LEU A 797 3.10 -3.08 -24.66
C LEU A 797 4.25 -3.29 -23.65
N LEU A 798 4.91 -2.21 -23.21
CA LEU A 798 5.97 -2.26 -22.20
C LEU A 798 5.44 -2.74 -20.85
N HIS A 799 4.24 -2.29 -20.46
CA HIS A 799 3.61 -2.75 -19.24
C HIS A 799 3.28 -4.24 -19.30
N GLN A 800 2.65 -4.70 -20.39
CA GLN A 800 2.36 -6.12 -20.61
C GLN A 800 3.63 -6.98 -20.59
N TRP A 801 4.68 -6.57 -21.30
CA TRP A 801 5.97 -7.28 -21.35
C TRP A 801 6.64 -7.30 -19.98
N SER A 802 6.72 -6.16 -19.29
CA SER A 802 7.35 -6.07 -17.96
C SER A 802 6.65 -6.97 -16.94
N LEU A 803 5.32 -6.99 -16.98
CA LEU A 803 4.55 -7.92 -16.14
C LEU A 803 4.75 -9.36 -16.59
N ALA A 804 4.81 -9.66 -17.90
CA ALA A 804 5.00 -11.02 -18.40
C ALA A 804 6.36 -11.62 -18.01
N THR A 805 7.42 -10.81 -17.97
CA THR A 805 8.76 -11.26 -17.55
C THR A 805 8.96 -11.30 -16.04
N LEU A 806 8.02 -10.77 -15.24
CA LEU A 806 8.03 -10.87 -13.77
C LEU A 806 8.01 -12.31 -13.28
N HIS A 807 8.92 -12.70 -12.39
CA HIS A 807 8.92 -14.04 -11.81
C HIS A 807 9.13 -14.01 -10.29
N ILE A 808 8.05 -14.25 -9.55
CA ILE A 808 8.12 -14.59 -8.13
C ILE A 808 8.00 -16.12 -8.04
N GLU A 809 9.04 -16.77 -7.53
CA GLU A 809 9.08 -18.24 -7.43
C GLU A 809 7.96 -18.77 -6.51
N SER A 810 6.99 -19.49 -7.07
CA SER A 810 5.83 -20.00 -6.32
C SER A 810 6.23 -20.91 -5.15
N GLY A 811 7.33 -21.65 -5.27
CA GLY A 811 7.86 -22.52 -4.21
C GLY A 811 8.36 -21.79 -2.96
N LEU A 812 8.60 -20.47 -3.04
CA LEU A 812 8.98 -19.62 -1.92
C LEU A 812 7.78 -18.95 -1.23
N LEU A 813 6.58 -19.08 -1.81
CA LEU A 813 5.35 -18.49 -1.26
C LEU A 813 4.76 -19.38 -0.16
N PRO A 814 4.01 -18.82 0.81
CA PRO A 814 3.26 -19.61 1.78
C PRO A 814 2.24 -20.55 1.13
N ALA A 815 1.95 -21.68 1.77
CA ALA A 815 1.05 -22.71 1.24
C ALA A 815 -0.35 -22.19 0.87
N ARG A 816 -0.90 -21.28 1.68
CA ARG A 816 -2.20 -20.63 1.37
C ARG A 816 -2.12 -19.71 0.17
N VAL A 817 -1.00 -19.01 -0.03
CA VAL A 817 -0.78 -18.17 -1.22
C VAL A 817 -0.67 -19.05 -2.46
N GLN A 818 0.08 -20.15 -2.39
CA GLN A 818 0.14 -21.14 -3.48
C GLN A 818 -1.25 -21.71 -3.81
N ALA A 819 -2.09 -21.96 -2.80
CA ALA A 819 -3.46 -22.43 -3.01
C ALA A 819 -4.34 -21.38 -3.72
N LEU A 820 -4.21 -20.08 -3.37
CA LEU A 820 -4.91 -19.00 -4.06
C LEU A 820 -4.38 -18.80 -5.48
N GLU A 821 -3.07 -18.87 -5.69
CA GLU A 821 -2.44 -18.85 -7.02
C GLU A 821 -2.97 -19.97 -7.91
N LEU A 822 -3.05 -21.19 -7.37
CA LEU A 822 -3.60 -22.35 -8.06
C LEU A 822 -5.10 -22.19 -8.37
N LEU A 823 -5.89 -21.65 -7.43
CA LEU A 823 -7.31 -21.36 -7.64
C LEU A 823 -7.52 -20.26 -8.70
N CYS A 824 -6.59 -19.31 -8.75
CA CYS A 824 -6.53 -18.29 -9.79
C CYS A 824 -5.90 -18.82 -11.09
N SER A 825 -5.44 -20.07 -11.16
CA SER A 825 -4.94 -20.65 -12.40
C SER A 825 -6.06 -20.73 -13.44
N THR A 826 -5.71 -20.58 -14.72
CA THR A 826 -6.67 -20.65 -15.83
C THR A 826 -6.14 -21.46 -16.98
N PHE A 827 -7.07 -21.79 -17.89
CA PHE A 827 -6.79 -22.40 -19.18
C PHE A 827 -6.23 -21.37 -20.17
N SER A 828 -5.00 -20.95 -19.95
CA SER A 828 -4.28 -20.06 -20.85
C SER A 828 -2.84 -20.54 -21.04
N SER A 829 -2.19 -20.13 -22.13
CA SER A 829 -0.75 -20.38 -22.34
C SER A 829 0.13 -19.62 -21.34
N ARG A 830 -0.44 -18.67 -20.60
CA ARG A 830 0.21 -17.88 -19.55
C ARG A 830 -0.08 -18.50 -18.19
N ALA A 831 0.98 -18.79 -17.43
CA ALA A 831 0.85 -19.22 -16.06
C ALA A 831 0.27 -18.10 -15.20
N THR A 832 -0.67 -18.44 -14.32
CA THR A 832 -1.03 -17.55 -13.21
C THR A 832 0.19 -17.39 -12.33
N LYS A 833 0.41 -16.17 -11.86
CA LYS A 833 1.50 -15.85 -10.95
C LYS A 833 1.09 -14.78 -9.95
N VAL A 834 1.81 -14.78 -8.83
CA VAL A 834 1.75 -13.68 -7.87
C VAL A 834 2.50 -12.48 -8.45
N LEU A 835 1.82 -11.34 -8.51
CA LEU A 835 2.41 -10.08 -8.96
C LEU A 835 3.02 -9.30 -7.79
N ARG A 836 2.32 -9.27 -6.64
CA ARG A 836 2.80 -8.59 -5.43
C ARG A 836 2.48 -9.41 -4.19
N PHE A 837 3.42 -9.45 -3.27
CA PHE A 837 3.26 -10.07 -1.97
C PHE A 837 3.99 -9.24 -0.90
N GLU A 838 3.21 -8.43 -0.20
CA GLU A 838 3.68 -7.42 0.75
C GLU A 838 2.92 -7.59 2.09
N GLN A 839 3.34 -6.85 3.11
CA GLN A 839 2.69 -6.87 4.42
C GLN A 839 1.27 -6.32 4.31
N GLY A 840 0.27 -7.21 4.36
CA GLY A 840 -1.13 -6.83 4.23
C GLY A 840 -1.59 -6.61 2.78
N LEU A 841 -0.87 -7.13 1.79
CA LEU A 841 -1.28 -7.05 0.40
C LEU A 841 -0.85 -8.30 -0.39
N LEU A 842 -1.79 -8.91 -1.09
CA LEU A 842 -1.53 -9.98 -2.05
C LEU A 842 -2.19 -9.62 -3.39
N GLU A 843 -1.44 -9.68 -4.48
CA GLU A 843 -1.97 -9.53 -5.83
C GLU A 843 -1.63 -10.76 -6.68
N VAL A 844 -2.67 -11.39 -7.23
CA VAL A 844 -2.56 -12.59 -8.07
C VAL A 844 -3.09 -12.27 -9.46
N GLN A 845 -2.28 -12.50 -10.49
CA GLN A 845 -2.66 -12.28 -11.88
C GLN A 845 -3.80 -13.23 -12.29
N ILE A 846 -4.70 -12.72 -13.11
CA ILE A 846 -5.69 -13.49 -13.86
C ILE A 846 -5.23 -13.48 -15.32
N PRO A 847 -4.63 -14.57 -15.83
CA PRO A 847 -4.12 -14.60 -17.20
C PRO A 847 -5.25 -14.87 -18.20
N MET A 848 -6.17 -13.91 -18.31
CA MET A 848 -7.16 -13.83 -19.38
C MET A 848 -6.70 -12.75 -20.37
N GLY A 849 -7.05 -12.85 -21.66
CA GLY A 849 -6.41 -12.13 -22.77
C GLY A 849 -6.12 -10.62 -22.59
N THR A 850 -5.08 -10.17 -23.32
CA THR A 850 -4.55 -8.81 -23.60
C THR A 850 -4.45 -7.74 -22.51
N HIS A 851 -5.40 -7.59 -21.59
CA HIS A 851 -5.35 -6.61 -20.50
C HIS A 851 -5.07 -7.25 -19.13
N LYS A 852 -4.36 -6.53 -18.26
CA LYS A 852 -4.12 -6.97 -16.88
C LYS A 852 -5.46 -7.08 -16.14
N ALA A 853 -5.77 -8.26 -15.65
CA ALA A 853 -6.75 -8.47 -14.60
C ALA A 853 -6.03 -9.16 -13.43
N SER A 854 -6.30 -8.73 -12.20
CA SER A 854 -5.72 -9.35 -11.01
C SER A 854 -6.67 -9.30 -9.83
N PHE A 855 -6.58 -10.29 -8.96
CA PHE A 855 -7.20 -10.25 -7.64
C PHE A 855 -6.27 -9.55 -6.67
N VAL A 856 -6.77 -8.52 -5.99
CA VAL A 856 -6.03 -7.75 -4.99
C VAL A 856 -6.69 -7.96 -3.62
N PHE A 857 -5.95 -8.48 -2.66
CA PHE A 857 -6.39 -8.72 -1.28
C PHE A 857 -5.68 -7.78 -0.33
N GLY A 858 -6.43 -7.02 0.46
CA GLY A 858 -5.94 -6.12 1.50
C GLY A 858 -6.72 -6.27 2.82
N PRO A 859 -6.24 -5.69 3.93
CA PRO A 859 -6.82 -5.89 5.26
C PRO A 859 -8.27 -5.42 5.37
N GLU A 860 -8.66 -4.38 4.64
CA GLU A 860 -10.01 -3.81 4.71
C GLU A 860 -10.87 -4.16 3.49
N ARG A 861 -10.26 -4.62 2.39
CA ARG A 861 -10.95 -4.84 1.12
C ARG A 861 -10.29 -5.91 0.27
N MET A 862 -11.11 -6.63 -0.50
CA MET A 862 -10.68 -7.45 -1.63
C MET A 862 -11.25 -6.86 -2.91
N ALA A 863 -10.49 -6.87 -3.99
CA ALA A 863 -10.85 -6.21 -5.24
C ALA A 863 -10.46 -7.06 -6.46
N VAL A 864 -11.22 -6.91 -7.53
CA VAL A 864 -10.88 -7.39 -8.86
C VAL A 864 -11.48 -6.45 -9.90
N GLU A 865 -10.74 -6.25 -10.99
CA GLU A 865 -11.20 -5.48 -12.14
C GLU A 865 -11.42 -6.39 -13.34
N TRP A 866 -12.43 -6.06 -14.14
CA TRP A 866 -12.72 -6.71 -15.41
C TRP A 866 -12.93 -5.65 -16.48
N SER A 867 -12.22 -5.74 -17.60
CA SER A 867 -12.40 -4.80 -18.70
C SER A 867 -12.99 -5.49 -19.93
N GLU A 868 -13.88 -4.80 -20.64
CA GLU A 868 -14.20 -5.15 -22.02
C GLU A 868 -12.97 -4.93 -22.91
N PRO A 869 -12.89 -5.60 -24.07
CA PRO A 869 -11.88 -5.27 -25.07
C PRO A 869 -11.93 -3.78 -25.45
N PRO A 870 -10.80 -3.18 -25.87
CA PRO A 870 -10.74 -1.79 -26.29
C PRO A 870 -11.79 -1.47 -27.36
N ASN A 871 -12.28 -0.23 -27.37
CA ASN A 871 -13.24 0.29 -28.35
C ASN A 871 -14.63 -0.38 -28.34
N CYS A 872 -14.98 -1.18 -27.32
CA CYS A 872 -16.31 -1.76 -27.17
C CYS A 872 -17.40 -0.65 -27.05
N PRO A 873 -18.39 -0.59 -27.96
CA PRO A 873 -19.46 0.41 -27.93
C PRO A 873 -20.35 0.30 -26.69
N THR A 874 -20.97 1.41 -26.26
CA THR A 874 -21.79 1.43 -25.03
C THR A 874 -23.05 0.57 -25.14
N GLU A 875 -23.55 0.40 -26.36
CA GLU A 875 -24.69 -0.43 -26.71
C GLU A 875 -24.35 -1.94 -26.74
N GLU A 876 -23.08 -2.32 -26.75
CA GLU A 876 -22.62 -3.72 -26.88
C GLU A 876 -21.95 -4.30 -25.62
N ILE A 877 -22.19 -3.69 -24.45
CA ILE A 877 -21.65 -4.11 -23.15
C ILE A 877 -22.56 -5.08 -22.37
N ALA A 878 -23.34 -5.95 -23.04
CA ALA A 878 -24.29 -6.85 -22.36
C ALA A 878 -23.66 -7.72 -21.28
N ARG A 879 -22.37 -8.06 -21.41
CA ARG A 879 -21.63 -8.84 -20.41
C ARG A 879 -21.41 -8.09 -19.11
N ILE A 880 -20.91 -6.85 -19.16
CA ILE A 880 -20.82 -6.01 -17.95
C ILE A 880 -22.20 -5.89 -17.31
N VAL A 881 -23.25 -5.63 -18.09
CA VAL A 881 -24.63 -5.51 -17.58
C VAL A 881 -25.09 -6.81 -16.89
N ALA A 882 -24.81 -7.98 -17.47
CA ALA A 882 -25.15 -9.26 -16.86
C ALA A 882 -24.33 -9.52 -15.58
N PHE A 883 -23.03 -9.20 -15.56
CA PHE A 883 -22.19 -9.30 -14.38
C PHE A 883 -22.73 -8.46 -13.24
N GLU A 884 -23.10 -7.20 -13.48
CA GLU A 884 -23.71 -6.31 -12.48
C GLU A 884 -24.96 -6.94 -11.84
N GLN A 885 -25.83 -7.55 -12.66
CA GLN A 885 -27.05 -8.20 -12.16
C GLN A 885 -26.77 -9.45 -11.33
N LEU A 886 -25.79 -10.27 -11.74
CA LEU A 886 -25.38 -11.48 -11.01
C LEU A 886 -24.61 -11.14 -9.72
N LEU A 887 -23.76 -10.12 -9.75
CA LEU A 887 -23.11 -9.57 -8.56
C LEU A 887 -24.13 -9.03 -7.56
N GLY A 888 -25.22 -8.41 -8.03
CA GLY A 888 -26.36 -8.04 -7.18
C GLY A 888 -26.95 -9.24 -6.44
N LEU A 889 -27.18 -10.36 -7.15
CA LEU A 889 -27.65 -11.59 -6.52
C LEU A 889 -26.62 -12.17 -5.53
N LEU A 890 -25.34 -12.17 -5.88
CA LEU A 890 -24.26 -12.64 -5.00
C LEU A 890 -24.18 -11.79 -3.73
N ARG A 891 -24.32 -10.47 -3.84
CA ARG A 891 -24.38 -9.56 -2.70
C ARG A 891 -25.53 -9.95 -1.77
N ASP A 892 -26.71 -10.13 -2.32
CA ASP A 892 -27.92 -10.36 -1.52
C ASP A 892 -27.97 -11.78 -0.89
N THR A 893 -27.15 -12.73 -1.37
CA THR A 893 -27.28 -14.15 -0.99
C THR A 893 -26.01 -14.82 -0.47
N GLN A 894 -24.81 -14.27 -0.71
CA GLN A 894 -23.53 -14.93 -0.43
C GLN A 894 -22.47 -14.01 0.16
N ILE A 895 -22.26 -12.84 -0.44
CA ILE A 895 -21.19 -11.93 -0.05
C ILE A 895 -21.80 -10.53 0.17
N PRO A 896 -22.47 -10.29 1.33
CA PRO A 896 -23.19 -9.03 1.60
C PRO A 896 -22.34 -7.77 1.52
N SER A 897 -21.02 -7.92 1.64
CA SER A 897 -20.03 -6.84 1.54
C SER A 897 -19.68 -6.42 0.10
N LEU A 898 -20.26 -7.07 -0.93
CA LEU A 898 -19.98 -6.74 -2.32
C LEU A 898 -20.48 -5.35 -2.71
N SER A 899 -19.63 -4.64 -3.44
CA SER A 899 -19.92 -3.39 -4.12
C SER A 899 -19.26 -3.42 -5.50
N PHE A 900 -19.89 -2.84 -6.50
CA PHE A 900 -19.35 -2.82 -7.86
C PHE A 900 -19.80 -1.57 -8.61
N ARG A 901 -18.97 -1.11 -9.54
CA ARG A 901 -19.28 -0.02 -10.46
C ARG A 901 -18.60 -0.24 -11.79
N ARG A 902 -19.20 0.26 -12.87
CA ARG A 902 -18.55 0.35 -14.17
C ARG A 902 -18.11 1.78 -14.46
N GLU A 903 -16.99 1.91 -15.14
CA GLU A 903 -16.42 3.18 -15.60
C GLU A 903 -15.84 3.03 -17.01
N ARG A 904 -15.68 4.14 -17.74
CA ARG A 904 -15.05 4.16 -19.06
C ARG A 904 -13.83 5.07 -19.02
N THR A 905 -12.65 4.51 -19.24
CA THR A 905 -11.37 5.21 -19.15
C THR A 905 -10.57 5.00 -20.42
N LEU A 906 -10.16 6.09 -21.09
CA LEU A 906 -9.42 6.06 -22.36
C LEU A 906 -10.05 5.12 -23.42
N GLY A 907 -11.38 5.12 -23.51
CA GLY A 907 -12.14 4.32 -24.48
C GLY A 907 -12.59 2.93 -23.97
N THR A 908 -11.96 2.39 -22.93
CA THR A 908 -12.21 1.03 -22.41
C THR A 908 -13.22 1.02 -21.26
N TRP A 909 -14.20 0.12 -21.32
CA TRP A 909 -15.14 -0.12 -20.22
C TRP A 909 -14.54 -1.07 -19.18
N THR A 910 -14.55 -0.67 -17.91
CA THR A 910 -14.03 -1.46 -16.78
C THR A 910 -15.09 -1.59 -15.71
N LEU A 911 -15.32 -2.81 -15.23
CA LEU A 911 -16.12 -3.16 -14.07
C LEU A 911 -15.20 -3.40 -12.87
N LEU A 912 -15.30 -2.54 -11.86
CA LEU A 912 -14.60 -2.65 -10.60
C LEU A 912 -15.50 -3.39 -9.60
N ILE A 913 -14.98 -4.46 -9.00
CA ILE A 913 -15.71 -5.32 -8.06
C ILE A 913 -14.93 -5.40 -6.75
N HIS A 914 -15.56 -4.99 -5.65
CA HIS A 914 -14.95 -4.97 -4.32
C HIS A 914 -15.79 -5.72 -3.29
N ALA A 915 -15.15 -6.29 -2.28
CA ALA A 915 -15.76 -6.75 -1.05
C ALA A 915 -15.11 -6.04 0.15
N ASN A 916 -15.91 -5.31 0.94
CA ASN A 916 -15.41 -4.52 2.07
C ASN A 916 -15.57 -5.25 3.40
N LEU A 917 -14.54 -5.20 4.24
CA LEU A 917 -14.60 -5.77 5.58
C LEU A 917 -15.54 -4.93 6.45
N GLN A 918 -16.44 -5.58 7.18
CA GLN A 918 -17.32 -4.89 8.12
C GLN A 918 -16.53 -4.34 9.32
N PRO A 919 -16.91 -3.18 9.90
CA PRO A 919 -16.23 -2.63 11.06
C PRO A 919 -16.09 -3.64 12.20
N GLY A 920 -14.87 -3.86 12.68
CA GLY A 920 -14.55 -4.82 13.75
C GLY A 920 -14.50 -6.30 13.32
N GLY A 921 -14.67 -6.60 12.02
CA GLY A 921 -14.51 -7.95 11.46
C GLY A 921 -13.06 -8.35 11.17
N SER A 922 -12.86 -9.58 10.71
CA SER A 922 -11.59 -10.10 10.19
C SER A 922 -11.84 -11.05 9.02
N TRP A 923 -10.97 -11.04 8.01
CA TRP A 923 -11.04 -12.00 6.91
C TRP A 923 -10.68 -13.41 7.36
N ARG A 924 -11.42 -14.40 6.86
CA ARG A 924 -11.07 -15.82 6.91
C ARG A 924 -10.56 -16.27 5.55
N PHE A 925 -9.74 -17.33 5.52
CA PHE A 925 -9.19 -17.83 4.27
C PHE A 925 -10.29 -18.27 3.28
N GLU A 926 -11.40 -18.80 3.82
CA GLU A 926 -12.59 -19.16 3.05
C GLU A 926 -13.25 -17.96 2.38
N ASP A 927 -13.19 -16.76 2.98
CA ASP A 927 -13.76 -15.54 2.40
C ASP A 927 -12.98 -15.16 1.11
N LEU A 928 -11.64 -15.26 1.14
CA LEU A 928 -10.78 -15.03 -0.04
C LEU A 928 -11.07 -16.05 -1.14
N HIS A 929 -11.17 -17.32 -0.76
CA HIS A 929 -11.49 -18.42 -1.68
C HIS A 929 -12.87 -18.24 -2.34
N GLN A 930 -13.88 -17.86 -1.55
CA GLN A 930 -15.23 -17.61 -2.06
C GLN A 930 -15.27 -16.40 -3.00
N PHE A 931 -14.55 -15.32 -2.68
CA PHE A 931 -14.45 -14.14 -3.54
C PHE A 931 -13.83 -14.49 -4.91
N ILE A 932 -12.74 -15.25 -4.93
CA ILE A 932 -12.12 -15.72 -6.18
C ILE A 932 -13.12 -16.59 -6.95
N ALA A 933 -13.70 -17.61 -6.32
CA ALA A 933 -14.59 -18.56 -6.98
C ALA A 933 -15.84 -17.89 -7.58
N ALA A 934 -16.41 -16.90 -6.88
CA ALA A 934 -17.59 -16.18 -7.35
C ALA A 934 -17.30 -15.32 -8.58
N ASN A 935 -16.19 -14.57 -8.57
CA ASN A 935 -15.79 -13.75 -9.71
C ASN A 935 -15.28 -14.60 -10.87
N ARG A 936 -14.58 -15.70 -10.59
CA ARG A 936 -14.15 -16.69 -11.60
C ARG A 936 -15.32 -17.26 -12.38
N LEU A 937 -16.41 -17.63 -11.70
CA LEU A 937 -17.63 -18.09 -12.37
C LEU A 937 -18.16 -17.06 -13.38
N LEU A 938 -18.06 -15.76 -13.06
CA LEU A 938 -18.43 -14.69 -13.98
C LEU A 938 -17.46 -14.62 -15.17
N PHE A 939 -16.17 -14.61 -14.88
CA PHE A 939 -15.11 -14.45 -15.87
C PHE A 939 -14.94 -15.65 -16.79
N ASP A 940 -15.46 -16.83 -16.46
CA ASP A 940 -15.47 -17.98 -17.37
C ASP A 940 -16.19 -17.67 -18.71
N ALA A 941 -17.05 -16.63 -18.76
CA ALA A 941 -17.71 -16.11 -19.97
C ALA A 941 -16.91 -15.00 -20.71
N ALA A 942 -15.60 -14.93 -20.48
CA ALA A 942 -14.72 -13.93 -21.11
C ALA A 942 -14.65 -14.01 -22.65
N TYR A 943 -14.83 -15.20 -23.22
CA TYR A 943 -14.56 -15.43 -24.66
C TYR A 943 -15.83 -15.65 -25.50
N ASP A 944 -17.00 -15.82 -24.88
CA ASP A 944 -18.24 -16.18 -25.59
C ASP A 944 -19.33 -15.08 -25.51
N PHE A 945 -19.02 -13.97 -24.84
CA PHE A 945 -19.99 -12.95 -24.48
C PHE A 945 -19.44 -11.51 -24.60
N SER A 946 -18.61 -11.24 -25.62
CA SER A 946 -18.09 -9.89 -25.91
C SER A 946 -18.82 -9.26 -27.09
N TYR A 947 -18.94 -7.93 -27.14
CA TYR A 947 -19.59 -7.20 -28.25
C TYR A 947 -21.05 -7.65 -28.49
N VAL A 948 -21.82 -7.79 -27.40
CA VAL A 948 -23.21 -8.26 -27.47
C VAL A 948 -24.15 -7.13 -27.08
N PRO A 949 -25.21 -6.85 -27.86
CA PRO A 949 -26.16 -5.79 -27.56
C PRO A 949 -26.80 -5.93 -26.18
N VAL A 950 -26.89 -4.83 -25.42
CA VAL A 950 -27.43 -4.80 -24.05
C VAL A 950 -28.81 -5.45 -23.95
N GLU A 951 -29.65 -5.33 -24.99
CA GLU A 951 -30.98 -5.91 -25.08
C GLU A 951 -30.97 -7.45 -24.95
N ALA A 952 -29.85 -8.09 -25.29
CA ALA A 952 -29.71 -9.55 -25.14
C ALA A 952 -29.73 -9.98 -23.66
N ALA A 953 -29.40 -9.10 -22.73
CA ALA A 953 -29.47 -9.37 -21.28
C ALA A 953 -30.83 -8.97 -20.66
N ASP A 954 -31.80 -8.51 -21.46
CA ASP A 954 -33.09 -8.05 -20.96
C ASP A 954 -33.87 -9.14 -20.22
N GLY A 955 -34.47 -8.75 -19.10
CA GLY A 955 -35.26 -9.64 -18.26
C GLY A 955 -34.44 -10.65 -17.43
N LEU A 956 -33.11 -10.60 -17.43
CA LEU A 956 -32.27 -11.38 -16.51
C LEU A 956 -32.59 -11.02 -15.05
N MET A 957 -32.54 -9.74 -14.66
CA MET A 957 -32.83 -9.26 -13.30
C MET A 957 -34.21 -9.73 -12.80
N ALA A 958 -35.25 -9.57 -13.63
CA ALA A 958 -36.60 -10.02 -13.29
C ALA A 958 -36.69 -11.54 -13.04
N SER A 959 -35.86 -12.33 -13.72
CA SER A 959 -35.73 -13.75 -13.44
C SER A 959 -34.98 -14.03 -12.14
N LEU A 960 -33.87 -13.34 -11.87
CA LEU A 960 -33.03 -13.55 -10.68
C LEU A 960 -33.77 -13.25 -9.37
N GLN A 961 -34.75 -12.35 -9.38
CA GLN A 961 -35.61 -12.06 -8.22
C GLN A 961 -36.57 -13.21 -7.83
N ARG A 962 -36.70 -14.26 -8.65
CA ARG A 962 -37.56 -15.42 -8.35
C ARG A 962 -36.91 -16.32 -7.28
N PRO A 963 -37.69 -16.94 -6.37
CA PRO A 963 -37.14 -17.85 -5.36
C PRO A 963 -36.39 -19.05 -5.96
N GLY A 964 -35.20 -19.33 -5.41
CA GLY A 964 -34.35 -20.47 -5.77
C GLY A 964 -33.00 -20.08 -6.38
N TRP A 965 -32.90 -18.90 -6.99
CA TRP A 965 -31.67 -18.45 -7.65
C TRP A 965 -30.48 -18.28 -6.71
N GLY A 966 -30.69 -17.78 -5.48
CA GLY A 966 -29.62 -17.67 -4.49
C GLY A 966 -28.94 -19.02 -4.19
N GLY A 967 -29.75 -20.05 -3.94
CA GLY A 967 -29.22 -21.41 -3.72
C GLY A 967 -28.58 -22.01 -4.97
N LEU A 968 -29.14 -21.76 -6.15
CA LEU A 968 -28.55 -22.22 -7.42
C LEU A 968 -27.17 -21.57 -7.66
N MET A 969 -27.07 -20.25 -7.46
CA MET A 969 -25.83 -19.51 -7.62
C MET A 969 -24.77 -19.98 -6.60
N GLN A 970 -25.16 -20.24 -5.36
CA GLN A 970 -24.28 -20.83 -4.34
C GLN A 970 -23.67 -22.16 -4.80
N GLN A 971 -24.47 -23.04 -5.40
CA GLN A 971 -23.98 -24.31 -5.92
C GLN A 971 -23.09 -24.16 -7.15
N LEU A 972 -23.35 -23.19 -8.01
CA LEU A 972 -22.46 -22.89 -9.15
C LEU A 972 -21.09 -22.37 -8.68
N VAL A 973 -21.07 -21.46 -7.70
CA VAL A 973 -19.83 -20.95 -7.10
C VAL A 973 -19.06 -22.08 -6.40
N ALA A 974 -19.75 -22.91 -5.61
CA ALA A 974 -19.15 -24.08 -4.97
C ALA A 974 -18.64 -25.10 -5.98
N HIS A 975 -19.33 -25.26 -7.12
CA HIS A 975 -18.87 -26.12 -8.20
C HIS A 975 -17.60 -25.57 -8.85
N ARG A 976 -17.56 -24.27 -9.16
CA ARG A 976 -16.37 -23.61 -9.72
C ARG A 976 -15.15 -23.73 -8.80
N SER A 977 -15.38 -23.66 -7.49
CA SER A 977 -14.33 -23.75 -6.47
C SER A 977 -13.69 -25.14 -6.34
N GLN A 978 -14.26 -26.19 -6.96
CA GLN A 978 -13.72 -27.55 -6.96
C GLN A 978 -13.04 -27.92 -8.28
N LEU A 979 -13.06 -27.06 -9.30
CA LEU A 979 -12.44 -27.36 -10.58
C LEU A 979 -10.90 -27.28 -10.50
N GLU A 980 -10.24 -28.28 -11.07
CA GLU A 980 -8.78 -28.31 -11.22
C GLU A 980 -8.41 -27.87 -12.64
N ASP A 981 -8.09 -26.58 -12.80
CA ASP A 981 -7.84 -25.99 -14.11
C ASP A 981 -6.42 -26.29 -14.62
N ALA A 982 -5.43 -26.32 -13.72
CA ALA A 982 -4.01 -26.52 -14.05
C ALA A 982 -3.68 -27.87 -14.70
N ALA A 983 -4.55 -28.88 -14.57
CA ALA A 983 -4.37 -30.19 -15.18
C ALA A 983 -4.86 -30.27 -16.63
N GLN A 984 -5.53 -29.23 -17.16
CA GLN A 984 -6.16 -29.28 -18.47
C GLN A 984 -5.51 -28.33 -19.46
N TYR A 985 -5.14 -28.86 -20.63
CA TYR A 985 -4.54 -28.12 -21.74
C TYR A 985 -5.55 -27.88 -22.87
N VAL A 986 -6.76 -27.40 -22.50
CA VAL A 986 -7.93 -27.31 -23.37
C VAL A 986 -8.47 -25.89 -23.37
N ALA A 987 -8.93 -25.38 -24.51
CA ALA A 987 -9.38 -24.00 -24.59
C ALA A 987 -10.63 -23.76 -23.71
N LEU A 988 -10.64 -22.65 -22.96
CA LEU A 988 -11.68 -22.29 -22.00
C LEU A 988 -13.10 -22.40 -22.58
N HIS A 989 -13.32 -21.90 -23.80
CA HIS A 989 -14.62 -21.91 -24.48
C HIS A 989 -15.19 -23.31 -24.77
N THR A 990 -14.36 -24.36 -24.62
CA THR A 990 -14.81 -25.75 -24.77
C THR A 990 -15.35 -26.35 -23.48
N LEU A 991 -15.18 -25.66 -22.35
CA LEU A 991 -15.62 -26.12 -21.04
C LEU A 991 -17.11 -25.82 -20.82
N PRO A 992 -17.87 -26.73 -20.19
CA PRO A 992 -19.29 -26.53 -19.96
C PRO A 992 -19.66 -25.27 -19.17
N LEU A 993 -18.80 -24.81 -18.26
CA LEU A 993 -19.06 -23.61 -17.47
C LEU A 993 -18.93 -22.31 -18.28
N SER A 994 -18.10 -22.29 -19.33
CA SER A 994 -17.77 -21.06 -20.06
C SER A 994 -18.99 -20.33 -20.60
N SER A 995 -20.02 -21.06 -21.04
CA SER A 995 -21.25 -20.45 -21.56
C SER A 995 -22.36 -20.29 -20.54
N THR A 996 -22.12 -20.57 -19.26
CA THR A 996 -23.18 -20.49 -18.23
C THR A 996 -23.71 -19.08 -18.08
N VAL A 997 -22.83 -18.08 -17.94
CA VAL A 997 -23.25 -16.69 -17.74
C VAL A 997 -23.93 -16.13 -18.98
N SER A 998 -23.35 -16.36 -20.16
CA SER A 998 -23.93 -15.93 -21.43
C SER A 998 -25.30 -16.57 -21.68
N ALA A 999 -25.44 -17.88 -21.45
CA ALA A 999 -26.70 -18.60 -21.57
C ALA A 999 -27.75 -18.13 -20.56
N LEU A 1000 -27.34 -17.84 -19.32
CA LEU A 1000 -28.21 -17.27 -18.30
C LEU A 1000 -28.68 -15.87 -18.68
N ALA A 1001 -27.81 -15.02 -19.23
CA ALA A 1001 -28.17 -13.67 -19.67
C ALA A 1001 -29.14 -13.73 -20.87
N GLN A 1002 -28.79 -14.49 -21.90
CA GLN A 1002 -29.47 -14.43 -23.20
C GLN A 1002 -30.71 -15.32 -23.31
N SER A 1003 -30.87 -16.36 -22.47
CA SER A 1003 -31.93 -17.36 -22.67
C SER A 1003 -32.87 -17.55 -21.48
N ALA A 1004 -34.12 -17.06 -21.62
CA ALA A 1004 -35.20 -17.32 -20.68
C ALA A 1004 -35.52 -18.82 -20.54
N VAL A 1005 -35.24 -19.61 -21.58
CA VAL A 1005 -35.43 -21.07 -21.58
C VAL A 1005 -34.40 -21.74 -20.66
N VAL A 1006 -33.12 -21.35 -20.75
CA VAL A 1006 -32.06 -21.86 -19.85
C VAL A 1006 -32.38 -21.49 -18.40
N ARG A 1007 -32.74 -20.23 -18.15
CA ARG A 1007 -33.17 -19.75 -16.82
C ARG A 1007 -34.31 -20.62 -16.25
N SER A 1008 -35.29 -20.94 -17.07
CA SER A 1008 -36.43 -21.79 -16.67
C SER A 1008 -36.05 -23.25 -16.48
N LEU A 1009 -35.17 -23.78 -17.33
CA LEU A 1009 -34.68 -25.16 -17.29
C LEU A 1009 -33.93 -25.41 -15.98
N MET A 1010 -33.00 -24.52 -15.62
CA MET A 1010 -32.17 -24.68 -14.43
C MET A 1010 -33.02 -24.66 -13.14
N LEU A 1011 -33.90 -23.68 -12.98
CA LEU A 1011 -34.80 -23.61 -11.81
C LEU A 1011 -35.78 -24.79 -11.73
N ARG A 1012 -36.39 -25.19 -12.85
CA ARG A 1012 -37.33 -26.33 -12.86
C ARG A 1012 -36.61 -27.65 -12.60
N GLY A 1013 -35.43 -27.83 -13.18
CA GLY A 1013 -34.58 -29.00 -12.94
C GLY A 1013 -34.18 -29.11 -11.47
N GLN A 1014 -33.76 -28.00 -10.86
CA GLN A 1014 -33.43 -27.95 -9.43
C GLN A 1014 -34.62 -28.39 -8.57
N ARG A 1015 -35.83 -27.86 -8.84
CA ARG A 1015 -37.05 -28.19 -8.10
C ARG A 1015 -37.54 -29.62 -8.34
N ALA A 1016 -37.37 -30.16 -9.55
CA ALA A 1016 -37.81 -31.51 -9.90
C ALA A 1016 -36.86 -32.61 -9.40
N GLY A 1017 -35.59 -32.26 -9.12
CA GLY A 1017 -34.58 -33.15 -8.56
C GLY A 1017 -33.85 -34.03 -9.58
N PHE A 1018 -32.81 -34.72 -9.11
CA PHE A 1018 -31.84 -35.44 -9.94
C PHE A 1018 -32.46 -36.42 -10.95
N ARG A 1019 -33.41 -37.27 -10.53
CA ARG A 1019 -34.03 -38.28 -11.41
C ARG A 1019 -34.77 -37.67 -12.61
N ALA A 1020 -35.41 -36.52 -12.39
CA ALA A 1020 -36.09 -35.80 -13.46
C ALA A 1020 -35.07 -35.21 -14.45
N CYS A 1021 -33.94 -34.69 -13.94
CA CYS A 1021 -32.84 -34.21 -14.77
C CYS A 1021 -32.21 -35.32 -15.62
N VAL A 1022 -32.02 -36.53 -15.08
CA VAL A 1022 -31.55 -37.69 -15.87
C VAL A 1022 -32.52 -37.99 -17.03
N THR A 1023 -33.83 -38.00 -16.75
CA THR A 1023 -34.83 -38.22 -17.81
C THR A 1023 -34.77 -37.13 -18.89
N LEU A 1024 -34.51 -35.87 -18.51
CA LEU A 1024 -34.35 -34.77 -19.46
C LEU A 1024 -33.04 -34.90 -20.25
N LEU A 1025 -31.96 -35.33 -19.62
CA LEU A 1025 -30.66 -35.57 -20.24
C LEU A 1025 -30.78 -36.62 -21.36
N ASP A 1026 -31.43 -37.76 -21.09
CA ASP A 1026 -31.66 -38.81 -22.08
C ASP A 1026 -32.54 -38.31 -23.24
N ARG A 1027 -33.59 -37.54 -22.93
CA ARG A 1027 -34.49 -36.96 -23.94
C ARG A 1027 -33.77 -35.97 -24.83
N TYR A 1028 -32.98 -35.06 -24.27
CA TYR A 1028 -32.19 -34.12 -25.06
C TYR A 1028 -31.14 -34.83 -25.92
N ALA A 1029 -30.48 -35.87 -25.39
CA ALA A 1029 -29.53 -36.67 -26.15
C ALA A 1029 -30.20 -37.39 -27.33
N ALA A 1030 -31.34 -38.05 -27.10
CA ALA A 1030 -32.13 -38.67 -28.17
C ALA A 1030 -32.61 -37.63 -29.20
N TRP A 1031 -32.97 -36.43 -28.73
CA TRP A 1031 -33.48 -35.38 -29.60
C TRP A 1031 -32.41 -34.75 -30.47
N LEU A 1032 -31.19 -34.55 -29.97
CA LEU A 1032 -30.06 -34.03 -30.75
C LEU A 1032 -29.72 -34.91 -31.94
N ASN A 1033 -29.97 -36.23 -31.87
CA ASN A 1033 -29.80 -37.16 -32.99
C ASN A 1033 -30.85 -37.00 -34.10
N LEU A 1034 -31.94 -36.27 -33.84
CA LEU A 1034 -33.08 -36.08 -34.77
C LEU A 1034 -33.15 -34.66 -35.34
N VAL A 1035 -32.21 -33.77 -35.01
CA VAL A 1035 -32.24 -32.35 -35.44
C VAL A 1035 -31.32 -32.13 -36.62
N GLU A 1036 -31.91 -31.71 -37.74
CA GLU A 1036 -31.17 -31.39 -38.97
C GLU A 1036 -30.72 -29.92 -39.04
N SER A 1037 -31.41 -29.00 -38.35
CA SER A 1037 -31.08 -27.57 -38.36
C SER A 1037 -29.89 -27.26 -37.42
N PRO A 1038 -28.78 -26.70 -37.93
CA PRO A 1038 -27.60 -26.40 -37.12
C PRO A 1038 -27.87 -25.43 -35.96
N GLU A 1039 -28.72 -24.41 -36.17
CA GLU A 1039 -29.08 -23.44 -35.13
C GLU A 1039 -29.91 -24.07 -34.01
N ARG A 1040 -30.94 -24.87 -34.37
CA ARG A 1040 -31.75 -25.59 -33.38
C ARG A 1040 -30.92 -26.62 -32.63
N TRP A 1041 -29.97 -27.25 -33.31
CA TRP A 1041 -29.03 -28.16 -32.69
C TRP A 1041 -28.17 -27.40 -31.67
N ARG A 1042 -27.58 -26.25 -32.04
CA ARG A 1042 -26.75 -25.41 -31.16
C ARG A 1042 -27.50 -24.99 -29.90
N HIS A 1043 -28.72 -24.45 -30.03
CA HIS A 1043 -29.52 -24.05 -28.87
C HIS A 1043 -29.85 -25.22 -27.93
N ARG A 1044 -30.20 -26.38 -28.47
CA ARG A 1044 -30.55 -27.55 -27.66
C ARG A 1044 -29.33 -28.20 -27.02
N HIS A 1045 -28.21 -28.19 -27.71
CA HIS A 1045 -26.93 -28.62 -27.16
C HIS A 1045 -26.56 -27.73 -25.97
N GLU A 1046 -26.77 -26.42 -26.09
CA GLU A 1046 -26.59 -25.48 -24.98
C GLU A 1046 -27.54 -25.77 -23.81
N TYR A 1047 -28.82 -26.08 -24.06
CA TYR A 1047 -29.75 -26.47 -22.99
C TYR A 1047 -29.30 -27.74 -22.27
N LEU A 1048 -28.83 -28.75 -23.02
CA LEU A 1048 -28.28 -29.98 -22.45
C LEU A 1048 -27.00 -29.70 -21.65
N ARG A 1049 -26.11 -28.85 -22.15
CA ARG A 1049 -24.89 -28.41 -21.45
C ARG A 1049 -25.24 -27.77 -20.11
N GLN A 1050 -26.18 -26.82 -20.08
CA GLN A 1050 -26.61 -26.13 -18.86
C GLN A 1050 -27.34 -27.07 -17.88
N LEU A 1051 -28.08 -28.07 -18.38
CA LEU A 1051 -28.63 -29.14 -17.56
C LEU A 1051 -27.53 -29.99 -16.90
N CYS A 1052 -26.48 -30.34 -17.65
CA CYS A 1052 -25.33 -31.07 -17.10
C CYS A 1052 -24.57 -30.25 -16.06
N VAL A 1053 -24.39 -28.94 -16.27
CA VAL A 1053 -23.81 -28.01 -15.28
C VAL A 1053 -24.65 -27.97 -14.00
N LEU A 1054 -25.99 -27.89 -14.12
CA LEU A 1054 -26.89 -28.00 -12.97
C LEU A 1054 -26.69 -29.34 -12.23
N MET A 1055 -26.66 -30.46 -12.96
CA MET A 1055 -26.50 -31.79 -12.37
C MET A 1055 -25.16 -31.94 -11.65
N GLY A 1056 -24.06 -31.55 -12.28
CA GLY A 1056 -22.72 -31.66 -11.71
C GLY A 1056 -22.41 -30.63 -10.62
N SER A 1057 -23.20 -29.56 -10.49
CA SER A 1057 -23.10 -28.62 -9.36
C SER A 1057 -23.87 -29.10 -8.13
N HIS A 1058 -25.09 -29.63 -8.31
CA HIS A 1058 -25.97 -30.01 -7.19
C HIS A 1058 -25.81 -31.47 -6.74
N TRP A 1059 -25.47 -32.38 -7.66
CA TRP A 1059 -25.43 -33.82 -7.42
C TRP A 1059 -24.19 -34.47 -8.06
N PRO A 1060 -22.96 -34.03 -7.70
CA PRO A 1060 -21.73 -34.50 -8.35
C PRO A 1060 -21.51 -36.01 -8.17
N VAL A 1061 -21.82 -36.55 -6.99
CA VAL A 1061 -21.65 -37.98 -6.68
C VAL A 1061 -22.65 -38.84 -7.46
N GLU A 1062 -23.93 -38.43 -7.48
CA GLU A 1062 -24.98 -39.15 -8.22
C GLU A 1062 -24.77 -39.08 -9.74
N ALA A 1063 -24.24 -37.95 -10.23
CA ALA A 1063 -23.82 -37.81 -11.63
C ALA A 1063 -22.70 -38.78 -11.99
N LEU A 1064 -21.71 -38.95 -11.11
CA LEU A 1064 -20.62 -39.93 -11.31
C LEU A 1064 -21.15 -41.38 -11.32
N GLU A 1065 -22.05 -41.71 -10.40
CA GLU A 1065 -22.72 -43.03 -10.36
C GLU A 1065 -23.59 -43.29 -11.59
N THR A 1066 -24.22 -42.26 -12.16
CA THR A 1066 -24.98 -42.36 -13.41
C THR A 1066 -24.06 -42.71 -14.57
N LEU A 1067 -22.87 -42.09 -14.68
CA LEU A 1067 -21.87 -42.45 -15.70
C LEU A 1067 -21.36 -43.88 -15.55
N ARG A 1068 -21.25 -44.39 -14.31
CA ARG A 1068 -20.81 -45.76 -14.01
C ARG A 1068 -21.86 -46.81 -14.42
N SER A 1069 -23.13 -46.53 -14.16
CA SER A 1069 -24.24 -47.47 -14.36
C SER A 1069 -24.91 -47.38 -15.73
N ALA A 1070 -24.57 -46.38 -16.55
CA ALA A 1070 -25.14 -46.19 -17.87
C ALA A 1070 -24.80 -47.37 -18.82
N PRO A 1071 -25.80 -47.92 -19.56
CA PRO A 1071 -25.60 -49.07 -20.42
C PRO A 1071 -24.85 -48.73 -21.72
N ALA A 1072 -24.89 -47.46 -22.17
CA ALA A 1072 -24.23 -46.98 -23.37
C ALA A 1072 -23.89 -45.49 -23.27
N LEU A 1073 -22.82 -45.07 -23.96
CA LEU A 1073 -22.40 -43.67 -24.03
C LEU A 1073 -23.20 -42.90 -25.08
N HIS A 1074 -23.60 -41.67 -24.76
CA HIS A 1074 -24.17 -40.70 -25.71
C HIS A 1074 -23.76 -39.27 -25.32
N VAL A 1075 -24.11 -38.28 -26.14
CA VAL A 1075 -23.69 -36.87 -25.98
C VAL A 1075 -23.97 -36.28 -24.58
N GLY A 1076 -25.11 -36.59 -23.97
CA GLY A 1076 -25.43 -36.12 -22.60
C GLY A 1076 -24.47 -36.64 -21.52
N HIS A 1077 -24.06 -37.92 -21.61
CA HIS A 1077 -23.08 -38.51 -20.71
C HIS A 1077 -21.68 -37.92 -20.92
N GLU A 1078 -21.29 -37.65 -22.17
CA GLU A 1078 -20.01 -36.98 -22.45
C GLU A 1078 -19.98 -35.55 -21.87
N LEU A 1079 -21.08 -34.80 -21.99
CA LEU A 1079 -21.20 -33.47 -21.40
C LEU A 1079 -21.21 -33.53 -19.87
N LEU A 1080 -21.98 -34.45 -19.28
CA LEU A 1080 -22.00 -34.63 -17.82
C LEU A 1080 -20.60 -34.98 -17.30
N ALA A 1081 -19.90 -35.90 -17.95
CA ALA A 1081 -18.54 -36.26 -17.57
C ALA A 1081 -17.56 -35.09 -17.68
N SER A 1082 -17.69 -34.23 -18.71
CA SER A 1082 -16.88 -33.02 -18.83
C SER A 1082 -17.13 -32.00 -17.71
N VAL A 1083 -18.28 -32.06 -17.03
CA VAL A 1083 -18.61 -31.23 -15.86
C VAL A 1083 -18.06 -31.85 -14.57
N VAL A 1084 -18.27 -33.15 -14.33
CA VAL A 1084 -17.92 -33.76 -13.03
C VAL A 1084 -16.48 -34.26 -12.92
N LEU A 1085 -15.87 -34.77 -14.00
CA LEU A 1085 -14.53 -35.37 -13.94
C LEU A 1085 -13.40 -34.34 -13.79
N GLN A 1086 -13.73 -33.05 -13.91
CA GLN A 1086 -12.81 -31.94 -13.66
C GLN A 1086 -12.80 -31.48 -12.20
N ARG A 1087 -13.72 -31.99 -11.36
CA ARG A 1087 -13.79 -31.61 -9.95
C ARG A 1087 -12.85 -32.46 -9.10
N ARG A 1088 -12.10 -31.83 -8.21
CA ARG A 1088 -11.18 -32.49 -7.26
C ARG A 1088 -11.85 -33.58 -6.42
N ASP A 1089 -13.03 -33.30 -5.87
CA ASP A 1089 -13.79 -34.25 -5.05
C ASP A 1089 -14.22 -35.50 -5.85
N CYS A 1090 -14.67 -35.31 -7.09
CA CYS A 1090 -15.05 -36.40 -7.98
C CYS A 1090 -13.82 -37.20 -8.45
N ARG A 1091 -12.69 -36.53 -8.71
CA ARG A 1091 -11.41 -37.16 -9.10
C ARG A 1091 -10.87 -38.07 -8.00
N GLN A 1092 -10.94 -37.64 -6.73
CA GLN A 1092 -10.60 -38.50 -5.59
C GLN A 1092 -11.51 -39.73 -5.50
N ALA A 1093 -12.80 -39.57 -5.77
CA ALA A 1093 -13.76 -40.68 -5.80
C ALA A 1093 -13.64 -41.57 -7.06
N LEU A 1094 -13.00 -41.11 -8.14
CA LEU A 1094 -12.94 -41.80 -9.42
C LEU A 1094 -12.02 -43.03 -9.39
N LEU A 1095 -10.86 -42.95 -8.73
CA LEU A 1095 -9.84 -44.03 -8.72
C LEU A 1095 -10.40 -45.38 -8.26
N PRO A 1096 -11.14 -45.48 -7.13
CA PRO A 1096 -11.80 -46.72 -6.73
C PRO A 1096 -12.84 -47.25 -7.73
N LEU A 1097 -13.47 -46.37 -8.51
CA LEU A 1097 -14.57 -46.70 -9.42
C LEU A 1097 -14.11 -47.23 -10.79
N LEU A 1098 -12.86 -46.94 -11.19
CA LEU A 1098 -12.29 -47.41 -12.46
C LEU A 1098 -11.92 -48.91 -12.44
N GLY A 1099 -11.78 -49.51 -11.25
CA GLY A 1099 -11.44 -50.92 -11.07
C GLY A 1099 -9.98 -51.26 -11.45
N ALA A 1100 -9.49 -52.42 -10.99
CA ALA A 1100 -8.10 -52.85 -11.22
C ALA A 1100 -7.84 -53.43 -12.62
N SER A 1101 -8.88 -53.74 -13.40
CA SER A 1101 -8.76 -54.35 -14.72
C SER A 1101 -9.02 -53.32 -15.84
N PRO A 1102 -8.07 -53.08 -16.75
CA PRO A 1102 -8.22 -52.10 -17.82
C PRO A 1102 -9.36 -52.47 -18.79
N SER A 1103 -10.37 -51.60 -18.94
CA SER A 1103 -11.50 -51.82 -19.85
C SER A 1103 -12.21 -50.53 -20.25
N LEU A 1104 -12.54 -50.38 -21.53
CA LEU A 1104 -13.34 -49.26 -22.07
C LEU A 1104 -14.80 -49.62 -22.30
N GLN A 1105 -15.32 -50.67 -21.65
CA GLN A 1105 -16.69 -51.13 -21.86
C GLN A 1105 -17.75 -50.24 -21.19
N THR A 1106 -17.38 -49.45 -20.18
CA THR A 1106 -18.31 -48.57 -19.46
C THR A 1106 -18.23 -47.12 -19.95
N PRO A 1107 -19.35 -46.37 -19.94
CA PRO A 1107 -19.33 -44.93 -20.28
C PRO A 1107 -18.40 -44.11 -19.38
N LEU A 1108 -18.32 -44.44 -18.09
CA LEU A 1108 -17.36 -43.84 -17.16
C LEU A 1108 -15.91 -44.02 -17.64
N ALA A 1109 -15.49 -45.25 -17.97
CA ALA A 1109 -14.14 -45.51 -18.46
C ALA A 1109 -13.83 -44.75 -19.77
N GLN A 1110 -14.77 -44.76 -20.73
CA GLN A 1110 -14.62 -44.02 -21.99
C GLN A 1110 -14.50 -42.50 -21.76
N CYS A 1111 -15.28 -41.95 -20.83
CA CYS A 1111 -15.22 -40.52 -20.51
C CYS A 1111 -13.96 -40.15 -19.72
N SER A 1112 -13.53 -41.00 -18.78
CA SER A 1112 -12.29 -40.79 -18.02
C SER A 1112 -11.09 -40.72 -18.95
N VAL A 1113 -11.05 -41.50 -20.04
CA VAL A 1113 -9.96 -41.40 -21.03
C VAL A 1113 -9.93 -40.01 -21.66
N LYS A 1114 -11.09 -39.42 -21.93
CA LYS A 1114 -11.21 -38.14 -22.62
C LYS A 1114 -10.92 -36.96 -21.70
N TYR A 1115 -11.33 -37.04 -20.44
CA TYR A 1115 -11.38 -35.90 -19.53
C TYR A 1115 -10.46 -36.00 -18.30
N ALA A 1116 -10.01 -37.19 -17.92
CA ALA A 1116 -9.09 -37.42 -16.80
C ALA A 1116 -8.06 -38.55 -17.08
N PRO A 1117 -7.31 -38.49 -18.20
CA PRO A 1117 -6.43 -39.58 -18.63
C PRO A 1117 -5.31 -39.91 -17.64
N GLU A 1118 -4.83 -38.94 -16.88
CA GLU A 1118 -3.82 -39.11 -15.83
C GLU A 1118 -4.27 -40.08 -14.73
N LEU A 1119 -5.54 -40.03 -14.31
CA LEU A 1119 -6.08 -40.94 -13.29
C LEU A 1119 -6.20 -42.37 -13.81
N LEU A 1120 -6.43 -42.54 -15.11
CA LEU A 1120 -6.42 -43.87 -15.73
C LEU A 1120 -5.02 -44.46 -15.83
N VAL A 1121 -4.03 -43.63 -16.21
CA VAL A 1121 -2.63 -44.05 -16.20
C VAL A 1121 -2.18 -44.43 -14.80
N GLN A 1122 -2.62 -43.69 -13.78
CA GLN A 1122 -2.38 -44.03 -12.37
C GLN A 1122 -3.07 -45.34 -11.96
N ALA A 1123 -4.30 -45.57 -12.39
CA ALA A 1123 -5.08 -46.76 -12.03
C ALA A 1123 -4.59 -48.05 -12.72
N TRP A 1124 -4.25 -47.97 -14.01
CA TRP A 1124 -4.00 -49.13 -14.88
C TRP A 1124 -2.55 -49.25 -15.35
N GLY A 1125 -1.74 -48.21 -15.18
CA GLY A 1125 -0.39 -48.10 -15.71
C GLY A 1125 -0.34 -47.59 -17.15
N ALA A 1126 0.77 -46.96 -17.53
CA ALA A 1126 0.96 -46.34 -18.84
C ALA A 1126 0.89 -47.36 -20.00
N HIS A 1127 1.47 -48.56 -19.83
CA HIS A 1127 1.49 -49.60 -20.86
C HIS A 1127 0.09 -50.14 -21.17
N ALA A 1128 -0.68 -50.54 -20.15
CA ALA A 1128 -2.02 -51.07 -20.34
C ALA A 1128 -2.97 -50.02 -20.92
N THR A 1129 -2.83 -48.76 -20.48
CA THR A 1129 -3.60 -47.64 -21.04
C THR A 1129 -3.25 -47.41 -22.50
N ALA A 1130 -1.96 -47.46 -22.87
CA ALA A 1130 -1.52 -47.31 -24.25
C ALA A 1130 -2.05 -48.42 -25.18
N GLU A 1131 -2.08 -49.68 -24.75
CA GLU A 1131 -2.65 -50.79 -25.52
C GLU A 1131 -4.16 -50.63 -25.75
N LEU A 1132 -4.91 -50.07 -24.79
CA LEU A 1132 -6.33 -49.77 -24.98
C LEU A 1132 -6.59 -48.66 -26.00
N LEU A 1133 -5.67 -47.70 -26.13
CA LEU A 1133 -5.81 -46.52 -26.99
C LEU A 1133 -5.23 -46.71 -28.40
N LYS A 1134 -4.49 -47.78 -28.60
CA LYS A 1134 -3.99 -48.20 -29.92
C LYS A 1134 -5.13 -48.30 -30.94
N GLY A 1135 -4.97 -47.60 -32.06
CA GLY A 1135 -5.91 -47.66 -33.18
C GLY A 1135 -7.27 -46.98 -32.94
N GLN A 1136 -7.44 -46.21 -31.87
CA GLN A 1136 -8.69 -45.50 -31.55
C GLN A 1136 -8.83 -44.13 -32.26
N GLY A 1137 -7.93 -43.81 -33.19
CA GLY A 1137 -7.94 -42.56 -33.97
C GLY A 1137 -7.91 -41.28 -33.12
N ALA A 1138 -8.50 -40.19 -33.62
CA ALA A 1138 -8.52 -38.89 -32.95
C ALA A 1138 -9.43 -38.84 -31.70
N ARG A 1139 -10.25 -39.87 -31.44
CA ARG A 1139 -11.27 -39.89 -30.37
C ARG A 1139 -10.67 -39.66 -28.97
N TYR A 1140 -9.50 -40.21 -28.71
CA TYR A 1140 -8.79 -40.11 -27.42
C TYR A 1140 -7.45 -39.38 -27.54
N ARG A 1141 -7.39 -38.37 -28.43
CA ARG A 1141 -6.19 -37.60 -28.73
C ARG A 1141 -5.42 -37.14 -27.49
N ARG A 1142 -6.12 -36.58 -26.49
CA ARG A 1142 -5.49 -36.05 -25.25
C ARG A 1142 -4.78 -37.12 -24.42
N ALA A 1143 -5.44 -38.25 -24.19
CA ALA A 1143 -4.83 -39.37 -23.46
C ALA A 1143 -3.58 -39.91 -24.18
N ARG A 1144 -3.62 -39.95 -25.52
CA ARG A 1144 -2.47 -40.35 -26.34
C ARG A 1144 -1.33 -39.32 -26.24
N GLN A 1145 -1.65 -38.03 -26.29
CA GLN A 1145 -0.70 -36.93 -26.08
C GLN A 1145 -0.02 -37.02 -24.71
N LEU A 1146 -0.79 -37.21 -23.63
CA LEU A 1146 -0.25 -37.40 -22.27
C LEU A 1146 0.70 -38.59 -22.19
N LEU A 1147 0.27 -39.77 -22.67
CA LEU A 1147 1.08 -40.99 -22.68
C LEU A 1147 2.38 -40.83 -23.47
N VAL A 1148 2.31 -40.16 -24.62
CA VAL A 1148 3.48 -39.91 -25.45
C VAL A 1148 4.44 -38.94 -24.77
N ALA A 1149 3.95 -37.80 -24.28
CA ALA A 1149 4.79 -36.79 -23.64
C ALA A 1149 5.52 -37.33 -22.40
N ARG A 1150 4.80 -38.08 -21.55
CA ARG A 1150 5.32 -38.52 -20.23
C ARG A 1150 5.94 -39.90 -20.22
N HIS A 1151 5.43 -40.82 -21.06
CA HIS A 1151 5.75 -42.24 -20.94
C HIS A 1151 6.32 -42.87 -22.22
N ALA A 1152 6.54 -42.12 -23.31
CA ALA A 1152 7.07 -42.71 -24.55
C ALA A 1152 8.41 -43.45 -24.35
N GLY A 1153 9.27 -42.99 -23.44
CA GLY A 1153 10.54 -43.64 -23.13
C GLY A 1153 10.38 -45.06 -22.57
N GLU A 1154 9.27 -45.33 -21.87
CA GLU A 1154 8.96 -46.59 -21.20
C GLU A 1154 8.09 -47.53 -22.06
N LEU A 1155 7.50 -47.00 -23.14
CA LEU A 1155 6.60 -47.76 -24.02
C LEU A 1155 7.37 -48.42 -25.19
N PRO A 1156 6.89 -49.58 -25.70
CA PRO A 1156 7.43 -50.17 -26.92
C PRO A 1156 7.30 -49.22 -28.12
N ILE A 1157 8.34 -49.11 -28.95
CA ILE A 1157 8.37 -48.23 -30.14
C ILE A 1157 7.17 -48.43 -31.08
N ALA A 1158 6.71 -49.68 -31.23
CA ALA A 1158 5.55 -50.00 -32.07
C ALA A 1158 4.26 -49.37 -31.52
N LEU A 1159 4.12 -49.34 -30.19
CA LEU A 1159 2.97 -48.77 -29.50
C LEU A 1159 3.02 -47.24 -29.56
N VAL A 1160 4.20 -46.63 -29.35
CA VAL A 1160 4.39 -45.17 -29.52
C VAL A 1160 4.03 -44.74 -30.95
N ARG A 1161 4.48 -45.49 -31.98
CA ARG A 1161 4.11 -45.21 -33.38
C ARG A 1161 2.59 -45.26 -33.61
N GLN A 1162 1.92 -46.25 -33.03
CA GLN A 1162 0.47 -46.36 -33.13
C GLN A 1162 -0.26 -45.28 -32.32
N LEU A 1163 0.29 -44.84 -31.19
CA LEU A 1163 -0.21 -43.70 -30.43
C LEU A 1163 -0.02 -42.37 -31.16
N LEU A 1164 0.89 -42.27 -32.12
CA LEU A 1164 1.11 -41.07 -32.94
C LEU A 1164 0.31 -41.05 -34.25
N THR A 1165 -0.29 -42.17 -34.65
CA THR A 1165 -1.05 -42.26 -35.92
C THR A 1165 -2.31 -41.37 -35.88
N ASP A 1166 -2.60 -40.60 -36.93
CA ASP A 1166 -3.75 -39.68 -36.99
C ASP A 1166 -3.73 -38.56 -35.93
N MET A 1167 -2.54 -38.17 -35.44
CA MET A 1167 -2.35 -36.99 -34.59
C MET A 1167 -1.77 -35.84 -35.41
N ASP A 1168 -2.55 -34.76 -35.50
CA ASP A 1168 -2.13 -33.52 -36.18
C ASP A 1168 -1.13 -32.70 -35.32
N THR A 1169 -1.23 -32.84 -33.99
CA THR A 1169 -0.39 -32.17 -32.99
C THR A 1169 0.25 -33.18 -32.02
N VAL A 1170 1.56 -33.11 -31.83
CA VAL A 1170 2.36 -34.07 -31.04
C VAL A 1170 3.18 -33.35 -29.98
N PRO A 1171 3.02 -33.67 -28.68
CA PRO A 1171 3.71 -32.95 -27.62
C PRO A 1171 5.20 -33.29 -27.58
N TRP A 1172 6.02 -32.33 -27.13
CA TRP A 1172 7.39 -32.59 -26.71
C TRP A 1172 7.41 -33.60 -25.56
N GLY A 1173 8.42 -34.47 -25.55
CA GLY A 1173 8.67 -35.37 -24.44
C GLY A 1173 9.09 -34.58 -23.21
N GLU A 1174 8.43 -34.80 -22.07
CA GLU A 1174 8.81 -34.17 -20.79
C GLU A 1174 10.15 -34.70 -20.26
N GLN A 1175 10.64 -35.81 -20.82
CA GLN A 1175 11.95 -36.40 -20.53
C GLN A 1175 12.72 -36.66 -21.83
N ALA A 1176 14.05 -36.58 -21.78
CA ALA A 1176 14.91 -36.83 -22.94
C ALA A 1176 14.66 -38.21 -23.59
N ALA A 1177 14.40 -39.24 -22.79
CA ALA A 1177 14.08 -40.59 -23.30
C ALA A 1177 12.74 -40.64 -24.05
N ALA A 1178 11.73 -39.91 -23.56
CA ALA A 1178 10.44 -39.79 -24.24
C ALA A 1178 10.60 -38.99 -25.54
N GLU A 1179 11.33 -37.88 -25.51
CA GLU A 1179 11.57 -37.05 -26.69
C GLU A 1179 12.32 -37.79 -27.78
N HIS A 1180 13.38 -38.52 -27.42
CA HIS A 1180 14.13 -39.35 -28.37
C HIS A 1180 13.22 -40.37 -29.05
N ARG A 1181 12.33 -41.02 -28.28
CA ARG A 1181 11.38 -42.00 -28.81
C ARG A 1181 10.37 -41.39 -29.77
N ILE A 1182 9.91 -40.17 -29.47
CA ILE A 1182 8.98 -39.42 -30.29
C ILE A 1182 9.65 -39.01 -31.60
N ALA A 1183 10.85 -38.44 -31.53
CA ALA A 1183 11.65 -38.04 -32.68
C ALA A 1183 11.93 -39.24 -33.62
N GLU A 1184 12.26 -40.42 -33.07
CA GLU A 1184 12.47 -41.65 -33.84
C GLU A 1184 11.21 -42.06 -34.64
N CYS A 1185 10.01 -41.83 -34.09
CA CYS A 1185 8.74 -42.10 -34.78
C CYS A 1185 8.37 -41.02 -35.81
N LEU A 1186 8.61 -39.74 -35.48
CA LEU A 1186 8.29 -38.60 -36.36
C LEU A 1186 9.18 -38.56 -37.60
N ALA A 1187 10.45 -38.96 -37.49
CA ALA A 1187 11.38 -39.07 -38.62
C ALA A 1187 10.85 -39.96 -39.78
N LYS A 1188 9.89 -40.85 -39.50
CA LYS A 1188 9.28 -41.77 -40.47
C LYS A 1188 7.90 -41.33 -40.97
N THR A 1189 7.30 -40.30 -40.38
CA THR A 1189 5.89 -39.92 -40.61
C THR A 1189 5.69 -38.45 -41.02
N GLY A 1190 6.77 -37.69 -41.16
CA GLY A 1190 6.77 -36.30 -41.63
C GLY A 1190 6.63 -35.27 -40.50
N PRO A 1191 6.78 -33.96 -40.80
CA PRO A 1191 6.66 -32.89 -39.81
C PRO A 1191 5.25 -32.85 -39.22
N ARG A 1192 5.15 -32.61 -37.91
CA ARG A 1192 3.91 -32.45 -37.14
C ARG A 1192 4.03 -31.23 -36.25
N TYR A 1193 2.92 -30.59 -35.91
CA TYR A 1193 2.94 -29.47 -34.98
C TYR A 1193 3.34 -29.94 -33.57
N ARG A 1194 4.34 -29.29 -32.97
CA ARG A 1194 4.92 -29.65 -31.68
C ARG A 1194 4.51 -28.63 -30.62
N PHE A 1195 4.24 -29.08 -29.40
CA PHE A 1195 3.86 -28.20 -28.28
C PHE A 1195 4.32 -28.78 -26.94
N ALA A 1196 4.54 -27.96 -25.92
CA ALA A 1196 4.84 -28.44 -24.58
C ALA A 1196 3.52 -28.79 -23.86
N LEU A 1197 3.39 -30.02 -23.35
CA LEU A 1197 2.14 -30.47 -22.73
C LEU A 1197 1.75 -29.60 -21.52
N SER A 1198 2.75 -29.15 -20.75
CA SER A 1198 2.59 -28.25 -19.59
C SER A 1198 2.12 -26.84 -19.96
N SER A 1199 2.37 -26.39 -21.19
CA SER A 1199 1.95 -25.07 -21.70
C SER A 1199 0.66 -25.13 -22.53
N GLY A 1200 0.16 -26.34 -22.81
CA GLY A 1200 -0.96 -26.59 -23.69
C GLY A 1200 -0.73 -26.23 -25.15
N VAL A 1201 -1.81 -26.26 -25.94
CA VAL A 1201 -1.82 -25.79 -27.33
C VAL A 1201 -2.32 -24.35 -27.32
N ASP A 1202 -1.46 -23.40 -27.68
CA ASP A 1202 -1.87 -22.02 -27.93
C ASP A 1202 -2.62 -21.95 -29.26
N TRP A 1203 -3.95 -21.92 -29.19
CA TRP A 1203 -4.81 -21.89 -30.38
C TRP A 1203 -4.78 -20.53 -31.09
N THR A 1204 -4.40 -19.46 -30.40
CA THR A 1204 -4.26 -18.13 -31.01
C THR A 1204 -2.98 -18.02 -31.83
N ALA A 1205 -1.95 -18.79 -31.50
CA ALA A 1205 -0.73 -18.91 -32.31
C ALA A 1205 -0.93 -19.76 -33.59
N LEU A 1206 -1.94 -20.63 -33.63
CA LEU A 1206 -2.21 -21.52 -34.75
C LEU A 1206 -2.85 -20.82 -35.96
N ASP A 1207 -3.57 -19.72 -35.75
CA ASP A 1207 -4.21 -18.95 -36.84
C ASP A 1207 -3.17 -18.24 -37.74
N HIS A 1208 -1.95 -18.00 -37.24
CA HIS A 1208 -0.87 -17.34 -37.98
C HIS A 1208 0.01 -18.28 -38.83
N TRP A 1209 -0.19 -19.60 -38.74
CA TRP A 1209 0.60 -20.59 -39.48
C TRP A 1209 -0.01 -21.02 -40.81
N ALA A 1210 -1.21 -20.52 -41.14
CA ALA A 1210 -1.89 -20.88 -42.38
C ALA A 1210 -1.14 -20.43 -43.66
N ASP A 1211 -0.18 -19.50 -43.56
CA ASP A 1211 0.42 -18.83 -44.73
C ASP A 1211 1.97 -18.91 -44.86
N GLY A 1212 2.68 -19.77 -44.12
CA GLY A 1212 4.16 -19.87 -44.21
C GLY A 1212 4.70 -21.21 -44.73
N PRO A 1213 5.60 -21.26 -45.73
CA PRO A 1213 6.19 -22.52 -46.19
C PRO A 1213 7.15 -23.09 -45.14
N ALA A 1214 6.94 -24.38 -44.84
CA ALA A 1214 7.78 -25.17 -43.94
C ALA A 1214 9.24 -25.19 -44.41
N ASN A 1215 10.14 -24.50 -43.70
CA ASN A 1215 11.54 -24.85 -43.50
C ASN A 1215 12.24 -23.80 -42.64
N GLU A 1216 12.40 -24.04 -41.33
CA GLU A 1216 13.61 -23.60 -40.62
C GLU A 1216 13.80 -24.36 -39.29
N PRO A 1217 14.92 -25.08 -39.10
CA PRO A 1217 15.24 -25.79 -37.86
C PRO A 1217 16.11 -24.90 -36.96
N ALA A 1218 15.50 -23.98 -36.19
CA ALA A 1218 16.23 -23.14 -35.25
C ALA A 1218 15.41 -22.80 -34.00
N ARG A 1219 15.04 -23.80 -33.19
CA ARG A 1219 14.50 -23.60 -31.81
C ARG A 1219 14.89 -24.73 -30.84
N HIS A 1220 16.06 -25.34 -31.03
CA HIS A 1220 16.49 -26.50 -30.23
C HIS A 1220 17.42 -26.19 -29.05
N GLU A 1221 17.86 -24.93 -28.85
CA GLU A 1221 18.83 -24.59 -27.79
C GLU A 1221 18.23 -24.03 -26.48
N GLU A 1222 16.98 -23.56 -26.44
CA GLU A 1222 16.40 -22.98 -25.21
C GLU A 1222 15.77 -23.98 -24.24
N VAL A 1223 15.70 -25.28 -24.58
CA VAL A 1223 15.06 -26.31 -23.73
C VAL A 1223 16.09 -27.07 -22.85
N GLN A 1224 17.37 -26.72 -22.90
CA GLN A 1224 18.39 -27.31 -22.01
C GLN A 1224 18.89 -26.38 -20.88
N ALA A 1225 18.32 -25.19 -20.72
CA ALA A 1225 18.72 -24.23 -19.67
C ALA A 1225 17.59 -23.83 -18.69
N VAL A 1226 16.61 -24.71 -18.51
CA VAL A 1226 15.70 -24.79 -17.34
C VAL A 1226 15.97 -26.12 -16.66
#